data_AF-A0A8C2H605-F1
#
_entry.id   AF-A0A8C2H605-F1
#
_cell.length_a   1.000
_cell.length_b   1.000
_cell.length_c   1.000
_cell.angle_alpha   90.00
_cell.angle_beta   90.00
_cell.angle_gamma   90.00
#
_symmetry.space_group_name_H-M   'P 1'
#
loop_
_entity.id
_entity.type
_entity.pdbx_description
1 polymer ?
#
loop_
_entity_poly.entity_id
_entity_poly.type
_entity_poly.pdbx_seq_one_letter_code
_entity_poly.pdbx_strand_id
1 'polypeptide(L)'
;MSVKHALGRGLELGRSLLQLGLFKPVGRVAAKLRGERLRVSRSTRTVQPQTFLPARFRFFRRSLSGLAAQLQSGAFRRVAGGGAPRNRAVFLAFGVGLGLIEQQLEEDRTSAALCQEIQAVFRKKKFQTPLKSFTSGYKLEDYVIGKQIGKGCNAAVYEAAAPFATPVESGKCSLVELNQKETDDDNKKAGPLRFSATPSFPLAMKMMWNIGAGSSSDAILRSMSMELVPACPQALTEEQREFALDGHFGMVPKRLTAHPNVITVYRAFTAEVPLLPGAQEEYPDVLPARLNPLGLGSNRTLFLVMKNYPCSLRQYLGVCVPNRMQASLMLLQLLEGVDHLCKQGIAHRDLKSDNVLLEFDGTGCPRLVITDFGCCLAEDLGLKLPFNSCWVTRGGNACLMAPEVATAVPGPGVKIDYSKADAWAVGAITYELFGQPNPFYSSEGLESRTYQEQQLPPLPASVPDDVQLVVRLLLHRNTRKRPSARVAANMLHISLWGKRVLASLDRARMDELTDWLLCQSAVVLLKGRGSGGSSVEAELQRCFLANIDLEDLRAAVSFLIFGPRHIRAESAMIRLYNGWTRAAPYESLRVADLGDVNVNLFDLKDTCKRIREAYREIVATGCIPLTLGGDHTIAYPILQAVAERHGPVGLIHVDAHADTSDMILGEKIGHGTPFRRCVDEGLLDCKRVVQIGLRGSGYSPDNYEWSRAQGFRVVEAVECWHKSLVPLMEEVRSQMGTGPVYLSFDIDSLDPAFAPGTGTPEIAGLTPIQALEIIRGCRGLNLVGCDFEMMCVLPKVKYY
;
A
#
# COMPACT_ATOMS: atom_id res chain seq x y z
N MET A 1 21.19 5.72 -4.22
CA MET A 1 22.53 5.28 -4.69
C MET A 1 23.59 6.34 -4.35
N SER A 2 24.78 5.94 -3.86
CA SER A 2 25.91 6.85 -3.63
C SER A 2 26.67 7.10 -4.94
N VAL A 3 26.99 8.37 -5.25
CA VAL A 3 27.79 8.79 -6.42
C VAL A 3 29.06 7.95 -6.59
N LYS A 4 29.64 7.49 -5.48
CA LYS A 4 30.84 6.63 -5.45
C LYS A 4 30.68 5.32 -6.23
N HIS A 5 29.47 4.74 -6.25
CA HIS A 5 29.17 3.45 -6.90
C HIS A 5 29.08 3.58 -8.43
N ALA A 6 28.49 4.65 -8.94
CA ALA A 6 28.40 4.90 -10.38
C ALA A 6 29.75 5.28 -11.00
N LEU A 7 30.58 5.99 -10.23
CA LEU A 7 31.97 6.26 -10.61
C LEU A 7 32.80 4.97 -10.68
N GLY A 8 32.57 4.04 -9.76
CA GLY A 8 33.19 2.70 -9.76
C GLY A 8 32.87 1.88 -11.01
N ARG A 9 31.58 1.77 -11.36
CA ARG A 9 31.17 1.04 -12.58
C ARG A 9 31.66 1.68 -13.87
N GLY A 10 31.67 3.01 -13.92
CA GLY A 10 32.29 3.73 -15.02
C GLY A 10 33.72 3.26 -15.23
N LEU A 11 34.54 3.34 -14.17
CA LEU A 11 35.95 2.96 -14.18
C LEU A 11 36.19 1.49 -14.57
N GLU A 12 35.31 0.57 -14.18
CA GLU A 12 35.37 -0.84 -14.62
C GLU A 12 35.11 -0.99 -16.13
N LEU A 13 34.06 -0.35 -16.67
CA LEU A 13 33.73 -0.39 -18.10
C LEU A 13 34.82 0.25 -18.98
N GLY A 14 35.43 1.34 -18.53
CA GLY A 14 36.56 1.96 -19.23
C GLY A 14 37.82 1.09 -19.23
N ARG A 15 38.02 0.25 -18.19
CA ARG A 15 39.12 -0.73 -18.14
C ARG A 15 38.89 -1.90 -19.08
N SER A 16 37.65 -2.40 -19.18
CA SER A 16 37.32 -3.50 -20.11
C SER A 16 37.48 -3.11 -21.58
N LEU A 17 37.17 -1.86 -21.95
CA LEU A 17 37.39 -1.33 -23.30
C LEU A 17 38.88 -1.15 -23.65
N LEU A 18 39.75 -0.93 -22.67
CA LEU A 18 41.21 -0.90 -22.86
C LEU A 18 41.81 -2.30 -23.07
N GLN A 19 41.25 -3.33 -22.42
CA GLN A 19 41.74 -4.71 -22.51
C GLN A 19 41.39 -5.38 -23.84
N LEU A 20 40.32 -4.94 -24.52
CA LEU A 20 39.82 -5.54 -25.76
C LEU A 20 40.50 -5.05 -27.06
N GLY A 21 41.46 -4.11 -27.01
CA GLY A 21 42.27 -3.74 -28.19
C GLY A 21 41.47 -3.24 -29.41
N LEU A 22 40.22 -2.82 -29.25
CA LEU A 22 39.32 -2.40 -30.34
C LEU A 22 39.63 -0.97 -30.82
N PHE A 23 40.80 -0.76 -31.42
CA PHE A 23 41.03 0.34 -32.35
C PHE A 23 41.72 -0.19 -33.62
N LYS A 24 40.91 -0.52 -34.63
CA LYS A 24 41.29 -0.54 -36.06
C LYS A 24 40.25 0.26 -36.86
N PRO A 25 40.61 0.82 -38.03
CA PRO A 25 40.36 2.23 -38.33
C PRO A 25 38.95 2.57 -38.79
N VAL A 26 38.62 3.83 -38.47
CA VAL A 26 37.40 4.57 -38.73
C VAL A 26 37.14 4.70 -40.23
N GLY A 27 36.07 4.07 -40.72
CA GLY A 27 35.65 4.23 -42.13
C GLY A 27 34.16 4.06 -42.43
N ARG A 28 33.33 3.49 -41.54
CA ARG A 28 31.92 3.19 -41.89
C ARG A 28 30.82 3.66 -40.93
N VAL A 29 31.15 4.30 -39.81
CA VAL A 29 30.14 4.81 -38.84
C VAL A 29 29.82 6.30 -39.04
N ALA A 30 30.70 7.06 -39.69
CA ALA A 30 30.52 8.51 -39.90
C ALA A 30 29.43 8.89 -40.92
N ALA A 31 28.88 7.93 -41.68
CA ALA A 31 27.85 8.20 -42.69
C ALA A 31 26.40 8.11 -42.15
N LYS A 32 26.17 7.49 -40.98
CA LYS A 32 24.81 7.26 -40.45
C LYS A 32 24.32 8.31 -39.45
N LEU A 33 25.19 9.24 -39.04
CA LEU A 33 24.89 10.27 -38.01
C LEU A 33 24.74 11.71 -38.56
N ARG A 34 24.77 11.91 -39.88
CA ARG A 34 24.58 13.25 -40.50
C ARG A 34 23.14 13.57 -40.92
N GLY A 35 22.19 12.70 -40.61
CA GLY A 35 20.84 12.76 -41.17
C GLY A 35 19.72 12.95 -40.17
N GLU A 36 19.86 13.78 -39.13
CA GLU A 36 18.67 14.25 -38.39
C GLU A 36 18.96 15.60 -37.71
N ARG A 37 18.37 16.65 -38.31
CA ARG A 37 18.45 18.03 -37.83
C ARG A 37 17.55 18.19 -36.59
N LEU A 38 18.14 18.78 -35.55
CA LEU A 38 17.50 19.42 -34.41
C LEU A 38 16.19 20.16 -34.77
N ARG A 39 15.07 19.73 -34.20
CA ARG A 39 13.93 20.61 -33.88
C ARG A 39 13.98 20.95 -32.40
N VAL A 40 14.41 22.17 -32.11
CA VAL A 40 14.31 22.79 -30.79
C VAL A 40 12.85 23.20 -30.57
N SER A 41 12.16 22.59 -29.60
CA SER A 41 10.89 23.12 -29.08
C SER A 41 11.14 23.93 -27.80
N ARG A 42 10.34 24.98 -27.62
CA ARG A 42 10.49 26.07 -26.64
C ARG A 42 10.29 25.62 -25.19
N SER A 43 11.09 26.23 -24.31
CA SER A 43 11.03 26.20 -22.84
C SER A 43 9.63 26.47 -22.27
N THR A 44 9.04 25.47 -21.62
CA THR A 44 8.00 25.64 -20.59
C THR A 44 8.63 25.51 -19.20
N ARG A 45 8.32 26.47 -18.31
CA ARG A 45 8.83 26.55 -16.93
C ARG A 45 8.55 25.26 -16.17
N THR A 46 9.60 24.51 -15.83
CA THR A 46 9.56 23.34 -14.95
C THR A 46 9.65 23.77 -13.48
N VAL A 47 8.64 23.40 -12.70
CA VAL A 47 8.62 23.48 -11.23
C VAL A 47 9.24 22.19 -10.69
N GLN A 48 10.18 22.30 -9.73
CA GLN A 48 11.01 21.20 -9.23
C GLN A 48 10.29 20.31 -8.20
N PRO A 49 10.30 18.97 -8.33
CA PRO A 49 10.07 18.06 -7.21
C PRO A 49 11.34 17.92 -6.35
N GLN A 50 11.17 17.84 -5.02
CA GLN A 50 12.27 17.62 -4.07
C GLN A 50 12.53 16.11 -3.88
N THR A 51 13.69 15.60 -4.33
CA THR A 51 14.10 14.19 -4.11
C THR A 51 15.56 14.00 -3.65
N PHE A 52 15.77 12.96 -2.83
CA PHE A 52 16.94 12.09 -2.57
C PHE A 52 18.39 12.60 -2.34
N LEU A 53 18.71 13.89 -2.44
CA LEU A 53 20.01 14.43 -2.01
C LEU A 53 19.82 15.63 -1.08
N PRO A 54 20.59 15.74 0.03
CA PRO A 54 20.53 16.90 0.92
C PRO A 54 20.68 18.22 0.15
N ALA A 55 19.97 19.27 0.57
CA ALA A 55 19.85 20.56 -0.14
C ALA A 55 21.20 21.19 -0.57
N ARG A 56 22.30 20.83 0.09
CA ARG A 56 23.68 21.24 -0.24
C ARG A 56 24.21 20.78 -1.61
N PHE A 57 23.57 19.81 -2.28
CA PHE A 57 23.97 19.34 -3.62
C PHE A 57 23.13 19.90 -4.77
N ARG A 58 22.37 20.98 -4.52
CA ARG A 58 21.49 21.65 -5.51
C ARG A 58 22.22 22.07 -6.79
N PHE A 59 23.52 22.40 -6.70
CA PHE A 59 24.35 22.83 -7.83
C PHE A 59 24.66 21.70 -8.83
N PHE A 60 24.85 20.46 -8.37
CA PHE A 60 25.16 19.32 -9.25
C PHE A 60 23.97 18.87 -10.12
N ARG A 61 22.71 19.16 -9.72
CA ARG A 61 21.50 18.75 -10.45
C ARG A 61 21.28 19.44 -11.80
N ARG A 62 21.70 20.70 -11.95
CA ARG A 62 21.57 21.45 -13.22
C ARG A 62 22.69 21.16 -14.21
N SER A 63 23.76 20.52 -13.75
CA SER A 63 25.03 20.48 -14.48
C SER A 63 25.34 19.11 -15.11
N LEU A 64 24.51 18.09 -14.91
CA LEU A 64 24.77 16.75 -15.44
C LEU A 64 24.18 16.50 -16.83
N SER A 65 23.08 17.17 -17.22
CA SER A 65 22.42 16.94 -18.51
C SER A 65 23.37 17.22 -19.68
N GLY A 66 23.75 16.19 -20.41
CA GLY A 66 24.69 16.30 -21.53
C GLY A 66 26.16 16.37 -21.09
N LEU A 67 26.45 16.31 -19.79
CA LEU A 67 27.81 16.22 -19.26
C LEU A 67 28.41 14.85 -19.59
N ALA A 68 27.62 13.77 -19.60
CA ALA A 68 28.04 12.45 -20.08
C ALA A 68 28.50 12.54 -21.55
N ALA A 69 27.69 13.14 -22.42
CA ALA A 69 28.00 13.34 -23.84
C ALA A 69 29.19 14.30 -24.07
N GLN A 70 29.34 15.34 -23.26
CA GLN A 70 30.50 16.26 -23.30
C GLN A 70 31.79 15.59 -22.84
N LEU A 71 31.74 14.74 -21.81
CA LEU A 71 32.88 13.97 -21.31
C LEU A 71 33.29 12.86 -22.30
N GLN A 72 32.31 12.20 -22.93
CA GLN A 72 32.53 11.22 -23.99
C GLN A 72 33.10 11.88 -25.27
N SER A 73 32.57 13.03 -25.68
CA SER A 73 33.08 13.77 -26.85
C SER A 73 34.44 14.44 -26.61
N GLY A 74 34.69 14.92 -25.37
CA GLY A 74 35.99 15.42 -24.94
C GLY A 74 37.07 14.35 -24.88
N ALA A 75 36.70 13.10 -24.54
CA ALA A 75 37.59 11.95 -24.66
C ALA A 75 37.96 11.70 -26.13
N PHE A 76 36.98 11.75 -27.06
CA PHE A 76 37.20 11.61 -28.50
C PHE A 76 38.09 12.72 -29.11
N ARG A 77 37.92 13.99 -28.72
CA ARG A 77 38.80 15.08 -29.21
C ARG A 77 40.24 14.93 -28.73
N ARG A 78 40.46 14.40 -27.52
CA ARG A 78 41.81 14.12 -26.99
C ARG A 78 42.47 12.88 -27.59
N VAL A 79 41.73 12.04 -28.32
CA VAL A 79 42.30 10.96 -29.16
C VAL A 79 43.13 11.55 -30.31
N ALA A 80 42.72 12.69 -30.87
CA ALA A 80 43.44 13.37 -31.95
C ALA A 80 44.69 14.15 -31.49
N GLY A 81 44.83 14.42 -30.18
CA GLY A 81 45.87 15.30 -29.62
C GLY A 81 46.94 14.61 -28.75
N GLY A 82 47.06 13.28 -28.78
CA GLY A 82 48.22 12.57 -28.17
C GLY A 82 48.20 12.32 -26.65
N GLY A 83 47.09 12.53 -25.92
CA GLY A 83 47.06 12.34 -24.46
C GLY A 83 47.22 10.88 -23.97
N ALA A 84 47.75 10.63 -22.76
CA ALA A 84 48.06 9.28 -22.26
C ALA A 84 46.84 8.32 -22.19
N PRO A 85 46.99 7.01 -22.53
CA PRO A 85 45.88 6.05 -22.64
C PRO A 85 45.05 5.89 -21.36
N ARG A 86 45.71 5.95 -20.20
CA ARG A 86 45.11 5.79 -18.88
C ARG A 86 44.13 6.92 -18.53
N ASN A 87 44.42 8.15 -18.95
CA ASN A 87 43.51 9.29 -18.75
C ASN A 87 42.29 9.20 -19.66
N ARG A 88 42.43 8.67 -20.90
CA ARG A 88 41.31 8.51 -21.85
C ARG A 88 40.23 7.56 -21.32
N ALA A 89 40.65 6.44 -20.74
CA ALA A 89 39.74 5.44 -20.21
C ALA A 89 38.96 5.91 -18.98
N VAL A 90 39.58 6.71 -18.10
CA VAL A 90 38.91 7.28 -16.92
C VAL A 90 37.80 8.26 -17.31
N PHE A 91 37.99 9.06 -18.37
CA PHE A 91 36.95 9.99 -18.84
C PHE A 91 35.79 9.28 -19.54
N LEU A 92 36.07 8.25 -20.35
CA LEU A 92 35.04 7.46 -21.03
C LEU A 92 34.21 6.65 -20.02
N ALA A 93 34.89 6.00 -19.07
CA ALA A 93 34.35 5.35 -17.89
C ALA A 93 33.33 6.23 -17.15
N PHE A 94 33.80 7.39 -16.72
CA PHE A 94 33.01 8.37 -15.98
C PHE A 94 31.79 8.83 -16.80
N GLY A 95 31.98 9.05 -18.11
CA GLY A 95 30.90 9.41 -19.04
C GLY A 95 29.83 8.31 -19.22
N VAL A 96 30.20 7.03 -19.28
CA VAL A 96 29.24 5.91 -19.39
C VAL A 96 28.47 5.69 -18.08
N GLY A 97 29.16 5.74 -16.93
CA GLY A 97 28.52 5.65 -15.62
C GLY A 97 27.53 6.80 -15.36
N LEU A 98 27.86 8.01 -15.84
CA LEU A 98 26.94 9.14 -15.84
C LEU A 98 25.78 8.98 -16.84
N GLY A 99 26.01 8.40 -18.02
CA GLY A 99 24.97 8.12 -19.00
C GLY A 99 23.91 7.12 -18.52
N LEU A 100 24.31 6.09 -17.76
CA LEU A 100 23.37 5.14 -17.14
C LEU A 100 22.54 5.78 -16.02
N ILE A 101 23.15 6.68 -15.23
CA ILE A 101 22.40 7.50 -14.27
C ILE A 101 21.44 8.43 -15.01
N GLU A 102 21.88 9.06 -16.10
CA GLU A 102 21.01 9.91 -16.93
C GLU A 102 19.85 9.12 -17.52
N GLN A 103 20.06 7.90 -18.02
CA GLN A 103 19.01 7.05 -18.57
C GLN A 103 17.98 6.62 -17.50
N GLN A 104 18.43 6.12 -16.34
CA GLN A 104 17.52 5.77 -15.24
C GLN A 104 16.75 7.00 -14.74
N LEU A 105 17.42 8.15 -14.63
CA LEU A 105 16.77 9.41 -14.29
C LEU A 105 15.78 9.84 -15.37
N GLU A 106 16.03 9.53 -16.64
CA GLU A 106 15.12 9.85 -17.75
C GLU A 106 13.91 8.91 -17.78
N GLU A 107 14.08 7.62 -17.50
CA GLU A 107 12.97 6.66 -17.33
C GLU A 107 12.12 7.04 -16.11
N ASP A 108 12.74 7.35 -14.96
CA ASP A 108 12.03 7.86 -13.77
C ASP A 108 11.32 9.18 -14.06
N ARG A 109 11.94 10.08 -14.84
CA ARG A 109 11.28 11.30 -15.31
C ARG A 109 10.10 10.99 -16.22
N THR A 110 10.20 9.98 -17.07
CA THR A 110 9.14 9.59 -18.00
C THR A 110 7.96 8.99 -17.25
N SER A 111 8.19 8.05 -16.32
CA SER A 111 7.13 7.48 -15.47
C SER A 111 6.50 8.53 -14.55
N ALA A 112 7.31 9.43 -13.97
CA ALA A 112 6.81 10.54 -13.18
C ALA A 112 6.02 11.54 -14.03
N ALA A 113 6.47 11.84 -15.25
CA ALA A 113 5.76 12.69 -16.20
C ALA A 113 4.43 12.05 -16.62
N LEU A 114 4.40 10.75 -16.88
CA LEU A 114 3.18 10.00 -17.18
C LEU A 114 2.19 10.07 -16.01
N CYS A 115 2.66 9.83 -14.78
CA CYS A 115 1.83 9.98 -13.59
C CYS A 115 1.24 11.40 -13.48
N GLN A 116 2.04 12.43 -13.78
CA GLN A 116 1.59 13.82 -13.82
C GLN A 116 0.60 14.10 -14.95
N GLU A 117 0.78 13.51 -16.12
CA GLU A 117 -0.13 13.63 -17.26
C GLU A 117 -1.47 12.97 -16.95
N ILE A 118 -1.47 11.73 -16.46
CA ILE A 118 -2.67 11.03 -15.97
C ILE A 118 -3.36 11.89 -14.91
N GLN A 119 -2.62 12.33 -13.89
CA GLN A 119 -3.15 13.22 -12.86
C GLN A 119 -3.76 14.50 -13.44
N ALA A 120 -3.14 15.12 -14.45
CA ALA A 120 -3.64 16.33 -15.11
C ALA A 120 -4.92 16.06 -15.91
N VAL A 121 -5.11 14.86 -16.46
CA VAL A 121 -6.37 14.46 -17.12
C VAL A 121 -7.49 14.34 -16.08
N PHE A 122 -7.25 13.66 -14.96
CA PHE A 122 -8.30 13.36 -13.99
C PHE A 122 -8.60 14.50 -12.99
N ARG A 123 -7.63 15.39 -12.72
CA ARG A 123 -7.87 16.60 -11.88
C ARG A 123 -8.76 17.66 -12.54
N LYS A 124 -8.93 17.62 -13.87
CA LYS A 124 -9.70 18.65 -14.61
C LYS A 124 -11.21 18.57 -14.43
N LYS A 125 -11.75 17.47 -13.89
CA LYS A 125 -13.19 17.35 -13.58
C LYS A 125 -13.43 17.60 -12.10
N LYS A 126 -14.07 18.73 -11.80
CA LYS A 126 -14.62 18.99 -10.46
C LYS A 126 -15.79 18.03 -10.22
N PHE A 127 -15.84 17.41 -9.05
CA PHE A 127 -17.04 16.71 -8.59
C PHE A 127 -18.20 17.70 -8.63
N GLN A 128 -19.23 17.40 -9.42
CA GLN A 128 -20.45 18.20 -9.43
C GLN A 128 -21.18 17.92 -8.13
N THR A 129 -21.30 18.92 -7.28
CA THR A 129 -22.19 18.85 -6.11
C THR A 129 -23.61 18.55 -6.63
N PRO A 130 -24.33 17.56 -6.05
CA PRO A 130 -25.65 17.15 -6.55
C PRO A 130 -26.71 18.27 -6.50
N LEU A 131 -26.49 19.30 -5.67
CA LEU A 131 -27.39 20.42 -5.50
C LEU A 131 -26.89 21.63 -6.31
N LYS A 132 -27.80 22.22 -7.11
CA LYS A 132 -27.58 23.52 -7.77
C LYS A 132 -27.25 24.58 -6.71
N SER A 133 -26.48 25.59 -7.09
CA SER A 133 -26.14 26.70 -6.19
C SER A 133 -27.41 27.38 -5.67
N PHE A 134 -27.68 27.24 -4.38
CA PHE A 134 -28.75 27.98 -3.73
C PHE A 134 -28.42 29.48 -3.76
N THR A 135 -29.41 30.33 -4.06
CA THR A 135 -29.29 31.80 -3.97
C THR A 135 -29.79 32.34 -2.62
N SER A 136 -30.58 31.53 -1.89
CA SER A 136 -31.13 31.77 -0.55
C SER A 136 -30.75 30.63 0.44
N GLY A 137 -31.36 30.55 1.63
CA GLY A 137 -31.11 29.47 2.61
C GLY A 137 -30.15 29.84 3.75
N TYR A 138 -30.13 31.09 4.21
CA TYR A 138 -29.27 31.55 5.31
C TYR A 138 -30.04 31.81 6.60
N LYS A 139 -31.32 31.44 6.63
CA LYS A 139 -32.19 31.62 7.78
C LYS A 139 -32.94 30.33 8.08
N LEU A 140 -33.38 30.20 9.32
CA LEU A 140 -34.13 29.03 9.76
C LEU A 140 -35.51 28.93 9.08
N GLU A 141 -36.15 30.09 8.83
CA GLU A 141 -37.45 30.23 8.14
C GLU A 141 -37.44 29.73 6.69
N ASP A 142 -36.26 29.56 6.10
CA ASP A 142 -36.09 29.03 4.74
C ASP A 142 -36.32 27.50 4.68
N TYR A 143 -36.46 26.81 5.83
CA TYR A 143 -36.48 25.35 5.91
C TYR A 143 -37.72 24.81 6.62
N VAL A 144 -38.24 23.70 6.10
CA VAL A 144 -39.22 22.85 6.79
C VAL A 144 -38.45 21.78 7.54
N ILE A 145 -38.58 21.76 8.86
CA ILE A 145 -37.88 20.81 9.75
C ILE A 145 -38.80 19.63 10.04
N GLY A 146 -38.30 18.42 9.79
CA GLY A 146 -38.98 17.15 10.03
C GLY A 146 -38.61 16.53 11.39
N LYS A 147 -38.56 15.20 11.43
CA LYS A 147 -38.21 14.46 12.65
C LYS A 147 -36.72 14.57 12.98
N GLN A 148 -36.40 14.28 14.23
CA GLN A 148 -35.02 14.12 14.66
C GLN A 148 -34.41 12.84 14.07
N ILE A 149 -33.21 12.94 13.50
CA ILE A 149 -32.43 11.82 12.94
C ILE A 149 -31.43 11.31 13.96
N GLY A 150 -30.87 12.19 14.78
CA GLY A 150 -29.90 11.81 15.80
C GLY A 150 -29.57 12.92 16.80
N LYS A 151 -28.87 12.52 17.86
CA LYS A 151 -28.37 13.38 18.93
C LYS A 151 -26.94 12.97 19.27
N GLY A 152 -26.06 13.94 19.43
CA GLY A 152 -24.72 13.76 19.95
C GLY A 152 -24.47 14.63 21.18
N CYS A 153 -23.25 14.57 21.70
CA CYS A 153 -22.83 15.36 22.86
C CYS A 153 -22.78 16.86 22.58
N ASN A 154 -22.70 17.27 21.30
CA ASN A 154 -22.49 18.66 20.89
C ASN A 154 -23.58 19.22 19.94
N ALA A 155 -24.48 18.38 19.44
CA ALA A 155 -25.54 18.79 18.51
C ALA A 155 -26.70 17.79 18.46
N ALA A 156 -27.83 18.23 17.90
CA ALA A 156 -28.87 17.35 17.37
C ALA A 156 -29.04 17.57 15.86
N VAL A 157 -29.46 16.52 15.16
CA VAL A 157 -29.64 16.53 13.70
C VAL A 157 -31.08 16.21 13.37
N TYR A 158 -31.67 17.01 12.50
CA TYR A 158 -33.06 16.94 12.07
C TYR A 158 -33.17 16.77 10.56
N GLU A 159 -34.23 16.11 10.11
CA GLU A 159 -34.65 16.13 8.71
C GLU A 159 -35.00 17.56 8.29
N ALA A 160 -34.62 17.95 7.07
CA ALA A 160 -34.89 19.27 6.54
C ALA A 160 -35.24 19.22 5.04
N ALA A 161 -36.15 20.10 4.63
CA ALA A 161 -36.48 20.35 3.25
C ALA A 161 -36.45 21.86 2.99
N ALA A 162 -35.90 22.26 1.85
CA ALA A 162 -35.91 23.65 1.39
C ALA A 162 -36.98 23.79 0.29
N PRO A 163 -38.07 24.54 0.50
CA PRO A 163 -39.18 24.64 -0.47
C PRO A 163 -38.77 25.17 -1.86
N PHE A 164 -37.67 25.92 -1.92
CA PHE A 164 -37.08 26.46 -3.15
C PHE A 164 -36.12 25.48 -3.86
N ALA A 165 -35.82 24.32 -3.26
CA ALA A 165 -35.00 23.29 -3.87
C ALA A 165 -35.88 22.36 -4.71
N THR A 166 -35.59 22.21 -6.00
CA THR A 166 -36.26 21.21 -6.83
C THR A 166 -36.05 19.81 -6.26
N PRO A 167 -37.08 18.95 -6.15
CA PRO A 167 -36.91 17.56 -5.73
C PRO A 167 -35.85 16.90 -6.61
N VAL A 168 -34.81 16.33 -5.99
CA VAL A 168 -33.91 15.42 -6.71
C VAL A 168 -34.78 14.24 -7.12
N GLU A 169 -34.82 13.90 -8.41
CA GLU A 169 -35.39 12.63 -8.86
C GLU A 169 -34.70 11.53 -8.06
N SER A 170 -35.41 10.97 -7.09
CA SER A 170 -34.94 9.82 -6.33
C SER A 170 -34.86 8.67 -7.33
N GLY A 171 -33.67 8.45 -7.89
CA GLY A 171 -33.36 7.17 -8.54
C GLY A 171 -33.72 6.10 -7.52
N LYS A 172 -34.67 5.22 -7.91
CA LYS A 172 -35.33 4.22 -7.05
C LYS A 172 -34.37 3.68 -5.99
N CYS A 173 -34.42 4.25 -4.80
CA CYS A 173 -33.65 3.78 -3.66
C CYS A 173 -34.59 2.79 -2.96
N SER A 174 -34.51 1.52 -3.38
CA SER A 174 -35.22 0.44 -2.71
C SER A 174 -34.60 0.23 -1.34
N LEU A 175 -35.24 0.79 -0.31
CA LEU A 175 -35.20 0.23 1.03
C LEU A 175 -35.55 -1.25 0.90
N VAL A 176 -34.57 -2.13 1.09
CA VAL A 176 -34.85 -3.54 1.32
C VAL A 176 -35.48 -3.61 2.70
N GLU A 177 -36.80 -3.66 2.76
CA GLU A 177 -37.52 -4.01 3.98
C GLU A 177 -37.07 -5.42 4.39
N LEU A 178 -36.32 -5.51 5.48
CA LEU A 178 -36.02 -6.77 6.15
C LEU A 178 -37.30 -7.23 6.86
N ASN A 179 -38.09 -8.05 6.17
CA ASN A 179 -39.25 -8.72 6.75
C ASN A 179 -38.80 -9.62 7.90
N GLN A 180 -39.07 -9.17 9.13
CA GLN A 180 -39.32 -10.06 10.26
C GLN A 180 -40.74 -10.60 10.10
N LYS A 181 -40.91 -11.89 9.81
CA LYS A 181 -41.79 -12.80 10.58
C LYS A 181 -41.86 -14.22 10.01
N GLU A 182 -41.98 -15.11 10.99
CA GLU A 182 -42.30 -16.52 10.96
C GLU A 182 -43.53 -16.87 10.10
N THR A 183 -43.46 -18.06 9.49
CA THR A 183 -44.53 -19.04 9.18
C THR A 183 -45.95 -18.53 8.88
N ASP A 184 -46.40 -18.67 7.63
CA ASP A 184 -47.44 -19.63 7.19
C ASP A 184 -48.01 -19.25 5.80
N ASP A 185 -48.69 -20.24 5.22
CA ASP A 185 -49.00 -20.52 3.82
C ASP A 185 -49.87 -19.51 3.00
N ASP A 186 -49.83 -19.75 1.68
CA ASP A 186 -50.83 -19.45 0.63
C ASP A 186 -51.07 -18.02 0.04
N ASN A 187 -50.43 -17.80 -1.11
CA ASN A 187 -51.03 -17.49 -2.42
C ASN A 187 -52.14 -16.40 -2.52
N LYS A 188 -51.77 -15.11 -2.64
CA LYS A 188 -52.60 -14.06 -3.29
C LYS A 188 -51.75 -13.07 -4.10
N LYS A 189 -52.07 -12.95 -5.40
CA LYS A 189 -51.54 -11.93 -6.33
C LYS A 189 -51.91 -10.51 -5.83
N ALA A 190 -50.90 -9.70 -5.51
CA ALA A 190 -51.07 -8.28 -5.18
C ALA A 190 -50.85 -7.41 -6.44
N GLY A 191 -51.82 -6.55 -6.75
CA GLY A 191 -51.71 -5.53 -7.80
C GLY A 191 -50.72 -4.41 -7.44
N PRO A 192 -50.37 -3.52 -8.39
CA PRO A 192 -49.34 -2.50 -8.17
C PRO A 192 -49.80 -1.48 -7.13
N LEU A 193 -49.08 -1.42 -6.00
CA LEU A 193 -49.25 -0.41 -4.95
C LEU A 193 -48.88 0.98 -5.51
N ARG A 194 -49.86 1.87 -5.58
CA ARG A 194 -49.65 3.32 -5.77
C ARG A 194 -49.18 3.91 -4.44
N PHE A 195 -47.98 4.47 -4.41
CA PHE A 195 -47.46 5.23 -3.26
C PHE A 195 -48.00 6.67 -3.27
N SER A 196 -48.60 7.09 -2.17
CA SER A 196 -48.91 8.49 -1.86
C SER A 196 -47.63 9.26 -1.52
N ALA A 197 -47.50 10.48 -2.03
CA ALA A 197 -46.31 11.32 -1.88
C ALA A 197 -46.18 11.85 -0.43
N THR A 198 -45.39 11.16 0.39
CA THR A 198 -44.81 11.73 1.60
C THR A 198 -43.77 12.80 1.22
N PRO A 199 -43.68 13.93 1.96
CA PRO A 199 -42.67 14.94 1.67
C PRO A 199 -41.28 14.34 1.86
N SER A 200 -40.43 14.38 0.82
CA SER A 200 -39.04 13.95 0.92
C SER A 200 -38.23 15.02 1.64
N PHE A 201 -37.43 14.62 2.63
CA PHE A 201 -36.50 15.49 3.36
C PHE A 201 -35.05 15.21 2.90
N PRO A 202 -34.60 15.81 1.77
CA PRO A 202 -33.29 15.52 1.18
C PRO A 202 -32.11 16.18 1.92
N LEU A 203 -32.38 17.09 2.86
CA LEU A 203 -31.38 17.80 3.65
C LEU A 203 -31.45 17.36 5.11
N ALA A 204 -30.33 17.52 5.80
CA ALA A 204 -30.25 17.38 7.25
C ALA A 204 -29.76 18.70 7.84
N MET A 205 -30.36 19.09 8.96
CA MET A 205 -30.03 20.29 9.71
C MET A 205 -29.44 19.90 11.07
N LYS A 206 -28.14 20.20 11.26
CA LYS A 206 -27.43 20.02 12.54
C LYS A 206 -27.53 21.31 13.33
N MET A 207 -28.20 21.26 14.49
CA MET A 207 -28.30 22.35 15.47
C MET A 207 -27.26 22.13 16.57
N MET A 208 -26.34 23.06 16.73
CA MET A 208 -25.26 22.95 17.72
C MET A 208 -25.73 23.32 19.13
N TRP A 209 -25.10 22.72 20.15
CA TRP A 209 -25.32 23.11 21.55
C TRP A 209 -24.48 24.34 21.90
N ASN A 210 -25.13 25.43 22.29
CA ASN A 210 -24.47 26.64 22.74
C ASN A 210 -24.75 26.91 24.21
N ILE A 211 -23.78 26.59 25.08
CA ILE A 211 -23.89 26.81 26.53
C ILE A 211 -23.00 27.98 26.99
N GLY A 212 -21.97 28.35 26.23
CA GLY A 212 -20.94 29.31 26.69
C GLY A 212 -20.41 30.30 25.66
N ALA A 213 -20.85 30.28 24.40
CA ALA A 213 -20.37 31.22 23.38
C ALA A 213 -21.10 32.58 23.40
N GLY A 214 -22.14 32.70 24.23
CA GLY A 214 -23.03 33.86 24.26
C GLY A 214 -23.99 33.90 23.07
N SER A 215 -24.68 35.04 22.89
CA SER A 215 -25.74 35.20 21.86
C SER A 215 -25.29 36.00 20.63
N SER A 216 -24.02 36.40 20.53
CA SER A 216 -23.51 37.06 19.33
C SER A 216 -23.20 36.03 18.25
N SER A 217 -23.64 36.31 17.02
CA SER A 217 -23.33 35.49 15.83
C SER A 217 -21.83 35.24 15.67
N ASP A 218 -21.01 36.26 15.91
CA ASP A 218 -19.57 36.20 15.68
C ASP A 218 -18.88 35.33 16.74
N ALA A 219 -19.29 35.46 18.00
CA ALA A 219 -18.76 34.65 19.09
C ALA A 219 -19.10 33.17 18.89
N ILE A 220 -20.33 32.87 18.44
CA ILE A 220 -20.76 31.51 18.12
C ILE A 220 -19.92 30.94 16.97
N LEU A 221 -19.80 31.66 15.85
CA LEU A 221 -19.03 31.21 14.69
C LEU A 221 -17.54 30.98 15.03
N ARG A 222 -16.94 31.85 15.85
CA ARG A 222 -15.55 31.68 16.31
C ARG A 222 -15.39 30.45 17.20
N SER A 223 -16.28 30.28 18.18
CA SER A 223 -16.22 29.17 19.14
C SER A 223 -16.45 27.78 18.50
N MET A 224 -17.28 27.71 17.45
CA MET A 224 -17.65 26.46 16.76
C MET A 224 -17.01 26.35 15.37
N SER A 225 -15.91 27.07 15.14
CA SER A 225 -15.29 27.22 13.82
C SER A 225 -14.81 25.90 13.18
N MET A 226 -14.44 24.91 13.99
CA MET A 226 -14.01 23.59 13.49
C MET A 226 -15.13 22.83 12.75
N GLU A 227 -16.39 23.03 13.14
CA GLU A 227 -17.56 22.44 12.46
C GLU A 227 -17.78 23.02 11.06
N LEU A 228 -17.17 24.17 10.76
CA LEU A 228 -17.25 24.87 9.48
C LEU A 228 -16.12 24.49 8.51
N VAL A 229 -15.15 23.67 8.93
CA VAL A 229 -14.07 23.17 8.06
C VAL A 229 -14.58 22.51 6.76
N PRO A 230 -15.62 21.63 6.79
CA PRO A 230 -16.20 21.04 5.58
C PRO A 230 -17.20 21.96 4.83
N ALA A 231 -17.29 23.25 5.18
CA ALA A 231 -18.23 24.17 4.56
C ALA A 231 -17.81 24.58 3.15
N CYS A 232 -18.76 24.51 2.22
CA CYS A 232 -18.52 24.94 0.85
C CYS A 232 -18.27 26.46 0.79
N PRO A 233 -17.65 26.98 -0.27
CA PRO A 233 -17.36 28.41 -0.37
C PRO A 233 -18.60 29.28 -0.17
N GLN A 234 -19.77 28.83 -0.62
CA GLN A 234 -21.06 29.51 -0.54
C GLN A 234 -21.86 29.24 0.76
N ALA A 235 -21.27 28.57 1.75
CA ALA A 235 -22.02 28.16 2.95
C ALA A 235 -22.38 29.33 3.88
N LEU A 236 -21.53 30.36 3.95
CA LEU A 236 -21.72 31.57 4.75
C LEU A 236 -21.97 32.78 3.84
N THR A 237 -22.68 33.80 4.33
CA THR A 237 -22.81 35.11 3.66
C THR A 237 -21.46 35.83 3.60
N GLU A 238 -21.28 36.80 2.69
CA GLU A 238 -19.97 37.49 2.55
C GLU A 238 -19.51 38.15 3.86
N GLU A 239 -20.42 38.83 4.57
CA GLU A 239 -20.14 39.43 5.88
C GLU A 239 -19.71 38.38 6.92
N GLN A 240 -20.45 37.28 7.05
CA GLN A 240 -20.13 36.20 8.00
C GLN A 240 -18.83 35.46 7.64
N ARG A 241 -18.44 35.46 6.36
CA ARG A 241 -17.15 34.89 5.94
C ARG A 241 -15.99 35.68 6.51
N GLU A 242 -15.99 37.00 6.41
CA GLU A 242 -14.88 37.82 6.93
C GLU A 242 -14.64 37.58 8.42
N PHE A 243 -15.70 37.40 9.22
CA PHE A 243 -15.58 37.15 10.66
C PHE A 243 -15.23 35.72 11.04
N ALA A 244 -15.76 34.72 10.33
CA ALA A 244 -15.41 33.31 10.58
C ALA A 244 -13.93 33.01 10.26
N LEU A 245 -13.31 33.83 9.41
CA LEU A 245 -11.89 33.76 9.06
C LEU A 245 -10.99 34.34 10.19
N ASP A 246 -11.54 35.01 11.19
CA ASP A 246 -10.77 35.79 12.16
C ASP A 246 -10.68 35.10 13.54
N GLY A 247 -10.40 33.79 13.60
CA GLY A 247 -10.48 32.93 14.80
C GLY A 247 -9.69 33.40 16.04
N HIS A 248 -9.68 32.62 17.12
CA HIS A 248 -8.88 32.97 18.31
C HIS A 248 -7.42 33.27 17.92
N PHE A 249 -6.94 34.47 18.25
CA PHE A 249 -5.65 35.03 17.82
C PHE A 249 -5.50 35.31 16.31
N GLY A 250 -6.57 35.63 15.58
CA GLY A 250 -6.51 36.10 14.19
C GLY A 250 -6.18 35.00 13.18
N MET A 251 -6.52 33.74 13.48
CA MET A 251 -6.24 32.60 12.60
C MET A 251 -7.50 32.04 11.94
N VAL A 252 -7.42 31.91 10.63
CA VAL A 252 -8.47 31.42 9.73
C VAL A 252 -8.52 29.90 9.75
N PRO A 253 -9.67 29.23 10.04
CA PRO A 253 -9.78 27.79 9.83
C PRO A 253 -9.58 27.45 8.36
N LYS A 254 -8.67 26.52 8.07
CA LYS A 254 -8.40 26.10 6.70
C LYS A 254 -9.65 25.44 6.08
N ARG A 255 -10.11 25.96 4.95
CA ARG A 255 -11.29 25.39 4.26
C ARG A 255 -10.94 24.11 3.53
N LEU A 256 -11.78 23.10 3.70
CA LEU A 256 -11.63 21.83 3.01
C LEU A 256 -12.22 21.89 1.60
N THR A 257 -11.46 21.44 0.61
CA THR A 257 -12.00 21.23 -0.74
C THR A 257 -12.97 20.05 -0.75
N ALA A 258 -14.04 20.12 -1.54
CA ALA A 258 -15.03 19.03 -1.62
C ALA A 258 -14.41 17.68 -2.04
N HIS A 259 -14.89 16.60 -1.43
CA HIS A 259 -14.46 15.22 -1.69
C HIS A 259 -15.65 14.27 -1.49
N PRO A 260 -15.78 13.19 -2.29
CA PRO A 260 -16.93 12.29 -2.21
C PRO A 260 -17.09 11.55 -0.88
N ASN A 261 -15.99 11.34 -0.16
CA ASN A 261 -15.98 10.66 1.14
C ASN A 261 -15.85 11.60 2.34
N VAL A 262 -16.10 12.91 2.15
CA VAL A 262 -16.15 13.88 3.24
C VAL A 262 -17.42 14.72 3.15
N ILE A 263 -18.08 14.94 4.29
CA ILE A 263 -19.35 15.67 4.34
C ILE A 263 -19.15 17.07 3.77
N THR A 264 -20.17 17.58 3.07
CA THR A 264 -20.17 18.97 2.60
C THR A 264 -21.27 19.72 3.33
N VAL A 265 -20.90 20.81 4.01
CA VAL A 265 -21.87 21.73 4.60
C VAL A 265 -22.26 22.75 3.53
N TYR A 266 -23.53 22.76 3.14
CA TYR A 266 -24.07 23.62 2.09
C TYR A 266 -24.42 25.01 2.58
N ARG A 267 -24.90 25.12 3.81
CA ARG A 267 -25.22 26.39 4.48
C ARG A 267 -24.84 26.32 5.94
N ALA A 268 -24.38 27.43 6.47
CA ALA A 268 -24.15 27.63 7.88
C ALA A 268 -24.68 29.01 8.26
N PHE A 269 -25.45 29.10 9.33
CA PHE A 269 -25.96 30.38 9.84
C PHE A 269 -26.27 30.27 11.32
N THR A 270 -26.28 31.41 12.00
CA THR A 270 -26.71 31.48 13.40
C THR A 270 -28.16 31.94 13.45
N ALA A 271 -28.96 31.33 14.31
CA ALA A 271 -30.38 31.66 14.50
C ALA A 271 -30.81 31.44 15.95
N GLU A 272 -31.93 32.01 16.35
CA GLU A 272 -32.51 31.72 17.67
C GLU A 272 -32.90 30.25 17.78
N VAL A 273 -32.70 29.65 18.96
CA VAL A 273 -32.99 28.23 19.21
C VAL A 273 -34.51 28.01 19.16
N PRO A 274 -35.07 27.31 18.16
CA PRO A 274 -36.49 26.99 18.13
C PRO A 274 -36.80 25.84 19.11
N LEU A 275 -38.08 25.65 19.44
CA LEU A 275 -38.54 24.42 20.07
C LEU A 275 -38.82 23.38 18.96
N LEU A 276 -37.85 22.49 18.71
CA LEU A 276 -37.97 21.44 17.69
C LEU A 276 -38.73 20.21 18.23
N PRO A 277 -39.29 19.37 17.35
CA PRO A 277 -39.91 18.11 17.75
C PRO A 277 -38.96 17.25 18.60
N GLY A 278 -39.46 16.72 19.72
CA GLY A 278 -38.68 15.88 20.64
C GLY A 278 -37.69 16.63 21.56
N ALA A 279 -37.44 17.92 21.33
CA ALA A 279 -36.38 18.66 22.03
C ALA A 279 -36.55 18.70 23.57
N GLN A 280 -37.79 18.84 24.05
CA GLN A 280 -38.09 18.93 25.48
C GLN A 280 -37.86 17.59 26.22
N GLU A 281 -37.98 16.48 25.52
CA GLU A 281 -37.82 15.13 26.08
C GLU A 281 -36.37 14.67 25.94
N GLU A 282 -35.78 14.87 24.76
CA GLU A 282 -34.48 14.34 24.42
C GLU A 282 -33.33 15.16 24.99
N TYR A 283 -33.44 16.49 25.03
CA TYR A 283 -32.33 17.37 25.44
C TYR A 283 -32.78 18.64 26.17
N PRO A 284 -33.60 18.52 27.24
CA PRO A 284 -34.15 19.68 27.96
C PRO A 284 -33.08 20.64 28.51
N ASP A 285 -31.93 20.12 28.93
CA ASP A 285 -30.90 20.90 29.64
C ASP A 285 -30.14 21.88 28.74
N VAL A 286 -30.05 21.61 27.44
CA VAL A 286 -29.33 22.48 26.47
C VAL A 286 -30.25 23.51 25.82
N LEU A 287 -31.55 23.47 26.13
CA LEU A 287 -32.49 24.49 25.69
C LEU A 287 -32.26 25.80 26.45
N PRO A 288 -32.58 26.97 25.86
CA PRO A 288 -32.51 28.23 26.58
C PRO A 288 -33.59 28.33 27.66
N ALA A 289 -33.31 29.13 28.69
CA ALA A 289 -34.20 29.40 29.82
C ALA A 289 -35.63 29.80 29.40
N ARG A 290 -35.78 30.45 28.24
CA ARG A 290 -37.09 30.85 27.68
C ARG A 290 -37.96 29.69 27.17
N LEU A 291 -37.35 28.55 26.83
CA LEU A 291 -38.04 27.34 26.37
C LEU A 291 -38.14 26.30 27.49
N ASN A 292 -37.11 26.21 28.31
CA ASN A 292 -37.10 25.39 29.52
C ASN A 292 -36.52 26.23 30.66
N PRO A 293 -37.28 26.56 31.72
CA PRO A 293 -36.78 27.37 32.84
C PRO A 293 -35.52 26.84 33.52
N LEU A 294 -35.27 25.52 33.46
CA LEU A 294 -34.06 24.88 34.00
C LEU A 294 -32.93 24.73 32.96
N GLY A 295 -33.17 25.15 31.72
CA GLY A 295 -32.24 25.03 30.61
C GLY A 295 -31.05 25.98 30.72
N LEU A 296 -29.87 25.47 30.36
CA LEU A 296 -28.57 26.16 30.42
C LEU A 296 -28.13 26.74 29.06
N GLY A 297 -28.94 26.54 28.01
CA GLY A 297 -28.61 26.98 26.67
C GLY A 297 -28.67 28.50 26.48
N SER A 298 -27.89 29.01 25.53
CA SER A 298 -28.01 30.37 25.03
C SER A 298 -29.17 30.49 24.04
N ASN A 299 -29.73 31.70 23.90
CA ASN A 299 -30.91 31.94 23.05
C ASN A 299 -30.66 31.72 21.54
N ARG A 300 -29.39 31.76 21.10
CA ARG A 300 -28.97 31.70 19.70
C ARG A 300 -27.90 30.63 19.54
N THR A 301 -27.92 29.90 18.44
CA THR A 301 -26.92 28.85 18.15
C THR A 301 -26.59 28.75 16.66
N LEU A 302 -25.62 27.92 16.32
CA LEU A 302 -25.20 27.60 14.96
C LEU A 302 -26.04 26.46 14.36
N PHE A 303 -26.46 26.66 13.12
CA PHE A 303 -27.15 25.66 12.29
C PHE A 303 -26.29 25.35 11.07
N LEU A 304 -26.15 24.06 10.76
CA LEU A 304 -25.45 23.57 9.58
C LEU A 304 -26.42 22.76 8.73
N VAL A 305 -26.50 23.07 7.45
CA VAL A 305 -27.35 22.36 6.48
C VAL A 305 -26.47 21.52 5.57
N MET A 306 -26.74 20.23 5.52
CA MET A 306 -25.99 19.24 4.77
C MET A 306 -26.95 18.29 4.04
N LYS A 307 -26.41 17.39 3.22
CA LYS A 307 -27.20 16.31 2.62
C LYS A 307 -27.70 15.36 3.71
N ASN A 308 -28.94 14.90 3.59
CA ASN A 308 -29.47 13.85 4.46
C ASN A 308 -28.92 12.48 4.03
N TYR A 309 -28.32 11.74 4.96
CA TYR A 309 -27.86 10.36 4.77
C TYR A 309 -28.74 9.43 5.62
N PRO A 310 -29.19 8.28 5.08
CA PRO A 310 -30.13 7.40 5.76
C PRO A 310 -29.70 6.91 7.15
N CYS A 311 -28.41 6.64 7.35
CA CYS A 311 -27.90 6.11 8.62
C CYS A 311 -26.39 6.37 8.79
N SER A 312 -25.91 6.18 10.02
CA SER A 312 -24.48 6.05 10.32
C SER A 312 -23.98 4.64 10.01
N LEU A 313 -22.67 4.52 9.81
CA LEU A 313 -21.99 3.24 9.62
C LEU A 313 -22.23 2.32 10.82
N ARG A 314 -22.19 2.84 12.06
CA ARG A 314 -22.48 2.05 13.26
C ARG A 314 -23.89 1.45 13.25
N GLN A 315 -24.90 2.26 12.90
CA GLN A 315 -26.28 1.78 12.81
C GLN A 315 -26.43 0.69 11.74
N TYR A 316 -25.78 0.85 10.59
CA TYR A 316 -25.78 -0.17 9.54
C TYR A 316 -25.11 -1.47 9.99
N LEU A 317 -23.91 -1.39 10.59
CA LEU A 317 -23.16 -2.56 11.06
C LEU A 317 -23.84 -3.28 12.23
N GLY A 318 -24.68 -2.59 13.00
CA GLY A 318 -25.49 -3.19 14.06
C GLY A 318 -26.59 -4.13 13.58
N VAL A 319 -27.00 -4.03 12.30
CA VAL A 319 -28.08 -4.84 11.71
C VAL A 319 -27.63 -5.67 10.50
N CYS A 320 -26.49 -5.33 9.90
CA CYS A 320 -26.01 -5.95 8.67
C CYS A 320 -24.48 -6.08 8.67
N VAL A 321 -23.96 -7.21 8.23
CA VAL A 321 -22.53 -7.39 7.95
C VAL A 321 -22.32 -7.27 6.44
N PRO A 322 -21.56 -6.28 5.95
CA PRO A 322 -21.33 -6.11 4.52
C PRO A 322 -20.53 -7.29 3.96
N ASN A 323 -20.72 -7.59 2.69
CA ASN A 323 -19.90 -8.63 2.06
C ASN A 323 -18.43 -8.19 1.94
N ARG A 324 -17.54 -9.16 1.69
CA ARG A 324 -16.09 -8.93 1.68
C ARG A 324 -15.63 -7.82 0.71
N MET A 325 -16.28 -7.72 -0.44
CA MET A 325 -15.99 -6.69 -1.43
C MET A 325 -16.47 -5.32 -0.94
N GLN A 326 -17.70 -5.24 -0.45
CA GLN A 326 -18.27 -4.02 0.12
C GLN A 326 -17.43 -3.52 1.30
N ALA A 327 -17.04 -4.38 2.23
CA ALA A 327 -16.17 -4.03 3.36
C ALA A 327 -14.79 -3.51 2.90
N SER A 328 -14.20 -4.13 1.87
CA SER A 328 -12.92 -3.67 1.30
C SER A 328 -13.06 -2.30 0.62
N LEU A 329 -14.16 -2.05 -0.10
CA LEU A 329 -14.47 -0.76 -0.70
C LEU A 329 -14.78 0.31 0.35
N MET A 330 -15.41 -0.06 1.47
CA MET A 330 -15.68 0.82 2.60
C MET A 330 -14.37 1.24 3.29
N LEU A 331 -13.46 0.30 3.56
CA LEU A 331 -12.11 0.59 4.06
C LEU A 331 -11.38 1.55 3.11
N LEU A 332 -11.41 1.28 1.80
CA LEU A 332 -10.77 2.13 0.81
C LEU A 332 -11.35 3.55 0.80
N GLN A 333 -12.68 3.70 0.89
CA GLN A 333 -13.34 5.01 0.97
C GLN A 333 -12.91 5.81 2.21
N LEU A 334 -12.76 5.14 3.36
CA LEU A 334 -12.27 5.78 4.58
C LEU A 334 -10.83 6.26 4.40
N LEU A 335 -9.95 5.44 3.81
CA LEU A 335 -8.55 5.82 3.56
C LEU A 335 -8.42 6.96 2.53
N GLU A 336 -9.25 6.99 1.49
CA GLU A 336 -9.30 8.10 0.54
C GLU A 336 -9.77 9.40 1.22
N GLY A 337 -10.80 9.33 2.07
CA GLY A 337 -11.24 10.46 2.89
C GLY A 337 -10.14 10.98 3.82
N VAL A 338 -9.47 10.08 4.55
CA VAL A 338 -8.37 10.44 5.46
C VAL A 338 -7.17 11.02 4.72
N ASP A 339 -6.78 10.46 3.57
CA ASP A 339 -5.70 11.04 2.77
C ASP A 339 -6.05 12.46 2.30
N HIS A 340 -7.29 12.67 1.87
CA HIS A 340 -7.75 13.98 1.45
C HIS A 340 -7.62 15.02 2.57
N LEU A 341 -8.02 14.66 3.80
CA LEU A 341 -7.82 15.51 4.98
C LEU A 341 -6.32 15.78 5.22
N CYS A 342 -5.48 14.75 5.23
CA CYS A 342 -4.04 14.87 5.44
C CYS A 342 -3.35 15.76 4.41
N LYS A 343 -3.71 15.65 3.12
CA LYS A 343 -3.19 16.52 2.05
C LYS A 343 -3.56 17.99 2.24
N GLN A 344 -4.74 18.24 2.82
CA GLN A 344 -5.18 19.57 3.22
C GLN A 344 -4.62 19.97 4.60
N GLY A 345 -3.75 19.17 5.22
CA GLY A 345 -3.17 19.47 6.52
C GLY A 345 -4.16 19.38 7.68
N ILE A 346 -5.26 18.65 7.50
CA ILE A 346 -6.33 18.48 8.47
C ILE A 346 -6.27 17.07 9.06
N ALA A 347 -6.43 16.95 10.38
CA ALA A 347 -6.65 15.67 11.05
C ALA A 347 -8.02 15.67 11.72
N HIS A 348 -8.81 14.62 11.57
CA HIS A 348 -10.15 14.50 12.11
C HIS A 348 -10.16 14.33 13.64
N ARG A 349 -9.27 13.48 14.19
CA ARG A 349 -9.08 13.23 15.64
C ARG A 349 -10.27 12.66 16.43
N ASP A 350 -11.41 12.42 15.79
CA ASP A 350 -12.59 11.74 16.37
C ASP A 350 -13.22 10.76 15.36
N LEU A 351 -12.40 10.00 14.63
CA LEU A 351 -12.93 8.97 13.74
C LEU A 351 -13.48 7.79 14.55
N LYS A 352 -14.70 7.40 14.22
CA LYS A 352 -15.46 6.26 14.76
C LYS A 352 -16.60 5.92 13.81
N SER A 353 -17.17 4.73 13.92
CA SER A 353 -18.30 4.30 13.08
C SER A 353 -19.55 5.17 13.25
N ASP A 354 -19.74 5.88 14.38
CA ASP A 354 -20.79 6.88 14.55
C ASP A 354 -20.60 8.13 13.65
N ASN A 355 -19.34 8.52 13.41
CA ASN A 355 -18.95 9.72 12.66
C ASN A 355 -18.70 9.44 11.17
N VAL A 356 -19.23 8.32 10.67
CA VAL A 356 -19.22 7.96 9.25
C VAL A 356 -20.67 7.73 8.84
N LEU A 357 -21.13 8.46 7.83
CA LEU A 357 -22.48 8.32 7.27
C LEU A 357 -22.46 7.41 6.04
N LEU A 358 -23.57 6.74 5.79
CA LEU A 358 -23.71 5.74 4.75
C LEU A 358 -24.96 5.99 3.90
N GLU A 359 -24.81 5.84 2.58
CA GLU A 359 -25.92 5.65 1.64
C GLU A 359 -25.55 4.56 0.61
N PHE A 360 -26.49 4.13 -0.21
CA PHE A 360 -26.21 3.21 -1.32
C PHE A 360 -26.38 3.93 -2.65
N ASP A 361 -25.49 3.65 -3.61
CA ASP A 361 -25.67 4.11 -4.98
C ASP A 361 -26.72 3.25 -5.72
N GLY A 362 -27.07 3.64 -6.96
CA GLY A 362 -28.06 2.93 -7.76
C GLY A 362 -27.69 1.49 -8.13
N THR A 363 -26.47 1.04 -7.83
CA THR A 363 -26.02 -0.34 -8.02
C THR A 363 -25.99 -1.16 -6.72
N GLY A 364 -26.35 -0.55 -5.58
CA GLY A 364 -26.27 -1.16 -4.26
C GLY A 364 -24.86 -1.14 -3.65
N CYS A 365 -23.94 -0.32 -4.17
CA CYS A 365 -22.62 -0.14 -3.57
C CYS A 365 -22.70 0.90 -2.42
N PRO A 366 -22.13 0.61 -1.24
CA PRO A 366 -22.15 1.54 -0.12
C PRO A 366 -21.24 2.74 -0.39
N ARG A 367 -21.75 3.93 -0.14
CA ARG A 367 -21.02 5.20 -0.18
C ARG A 367 -20.85 5.72 1.24
N LEU A 368 -19.60 5.93 1.64
CA LEU A 368 -19.24 6.42 2.96
C LEU A 368 -18.82 7.88 2.93
N VAL A 369 -19.19 8.61 3.97
CA VAL A 369 -18.86 10.02 4.14
C VAL A 369 -18.44 10.30 5.59
N ILE A 370 -17.23 10.83 5.78
CA ILE A 370 -16.72 11.26 7.09
C ILE A 370 -17.47 12.54 7.50
N THR A 371 -18.01 12.57 8.72
CA THR A 371 -18.73 13.70 9.29
C THR A 371 -18.23 14.06 10.69
N ASP A 372 -18.73 15.16 11.23
CA ASP A 372 -18.46 15.66 12.60
C ASP A 372 -17.03 16.16 12.84
N PHE A 373 -16.74 17.35 12.32
CA PHE A 373 -15.42 17.98 12.37
C PHE A 373 -15.16 18.79 13.64
N GLY A 374 -16.05 18.77 14.64
CA GLY A 374 -15.91 19.56 15.86
C GLY A 374 -14.61 19.32 16.63
N CYS A 375 -14.01 18.13 16.51
CA CYS A 375 -12.74 17.79 17.11
C CYS A 375 -11.54 17.87 16.16
N CYS A 376 -11.67 18.36 14.92
CA CYS A 376 -10.57 18.34 13.96
C CYS A 376 -9.43 19.30 14.33
N LEU A 377 -8.26 19.07 13.73
CA LEU A 377 -7.12 19.99 13.71
C LEU A 377 -7.04 20.58 12.30
N ALA A 378 -7.17 21.90 12.16
CA ALA A 378 -7.21 22.59 10.87
C ALA A 378 -6.41 23.92 10.87
N GLU A 379 -5.32 23.96 11.65
CA GLU A 379 -4.47 25.15 11.84
C GLU A 379 -3.32 25.23 10.81
N ASP A 380 -2.71 26.42 10.66
CA ASP A 380 -1.64 26.68 9.68
C ASP A 380 -0.37 25.84 9.89
N LEU A 381 -0.13 25.36 11.11
CA LEU A 381 0.97 24.45 11.45
C LEU A 381 0.78 23.05 10.83
N GLY A 382 -0.36 22.79 10.19
CA GLY A 382 -0.71 21.54 9.53
C GLY A 382 -0.96 20.42 10.53
N LEU A 383 -0.44 19.24 10.24
CA LEU A 383 -0.69 18.02 11.02
C LEU A 383 0.13 17.91 12.31
N LYS A 384 0.84 18.99 12.72
CA LYS A 384 1.72 18.99 13.88
C LYS A 384 1.19 19.95 14.94
N LEU A 385 0.67 19.40 16.03
CA LEU A 385 0.10 20.15 17.14
C LEU A 385 1.17 20.44 18.20
N PRO A 386 1.47 21.71 18.55
CA PRO A 386 2.31 22.04 19.69
C PRO A 386 1.70 21.50 20.99
N PHE A 387 2.51 20.77 21.78
CA PHE A 387 2.05 20.11 23.01
C PHE A 387 2.89 20.56 24.21
N ASN A 388 2.64 21.80 24.64
CA ASN A 388 3.37 22.46 25.72
C ASN A 388 2.80 22.16 27.12
N SER A 389 1.54 21.72 27.21
CA SER A 389 0.85 21.46 28.47
C SER A 389 -0.18 20.33 28.33
N CYS A 390 -0.53 19.70 29.45
CA CYS A 390 -1.55 18.64 29.49
C CYS A 390 -2.98 19.13 29.19
N TRP A 391 -3.21 20.45 29.19
CA TRP A 391 -4.51 21.08 28.92
C TRP A 391 -4.80 21.22 27.43
N VAL A 392 -3.81 21.00 26.56
CA VAL A 392 -4.02 20.98 25.11
C VAL A 392 -4.86 19.76 24.73
N THR A 393 -6.01 20.01 24.08
CA THR A 393 -6.88 18.94 23.60
C THR A 393 -6.20 18.10 22.51
N ARG A 394 -6.16 16.78 22.74
CA ARG A 394 -5.54 15.80 21.82
C ARG A 394 -6.52 15.21 20.80
N GLY A 395 -7.82 15.51 20.92
CA GLY A 395 -8.88 14.92 20.10
C GLY A 395 -10.12 14.53 20.91
N GLY A 396 -11.13 13.96 20.23
CA GLY A 396 -12.44 13.65 20.81
C GLY A 396 -12.64 12.20 21.23
N ASN A 397 -11.96 11.24 20.56
CA ASN A 397 -12.11 9.81 20.86
C ASN A 397 -10.93 9.31 21.69
N ALA A 398 -11.12 9.08 22.99
CA ALA A 398 -10.07 8.54 23.85
C ALA A 398 -9.70 7.09 23.50
N CYS A 399 -10.68 6.26 23.12
CA CYS A 399 -10.49 4.84 22.82
C CYS A 399 -9.73 4.65 21.50
N LEU A 400 -10.11 5.39 20.46
CA LEU A 400 -9.45 5.33 19.14
C LEU A 400 -8.35 6.39 18.94
N MET A 401 -7.82 6.94 20.03
CA MET A 401 -6.66 7.83 19.98
C MET A 401 -5.41 7.03 19.63
N ALA A 402 -4.77 7.33 18.50
CA ALA A 402 -3.59 6.59 18.05
C ALA A 402 -2.46 6.59 19.10
N PRO A 403 -1.63 5.53 19.18
CA PRO A 403 -0.64 5.35 20.25
C PRO A 403 0.34 6.52 20.39
N GLU A 404 0.80 7.08 19.28
CA GLU A 404 1.72 8.22 19.25
C GLU A 404 1.11 9.51 19.81
N VAL A 405 -0.21 9.64 19.77
CA VAL A 405 -0.97 10.78 20.34
C VAL A 405 -1.26 10.50 21.81
N ALA A 406 -1.72 9.28 22.12
CA ALA A 406 -2.15 8.90 23.45
C ALA A 406 -0.99 8.84 24.46
N THR A 407 0.21 8.46 23.99
CA THR A 407 1.44 8.35 24.79
C THR A 407 2.33 9.59 24.75
N ALA A 408 1.94 10.64 24.02
CA ALA A 408 2.69 11.89 23.98
C ALA A 408 2.77 12.54 25.36
N VAL A 409 3.95 13.06 25.71
CA VAL A 409 4.22 13.75 26.98
C VAL A 409 4.42 15.25 26.70
N PRO A 410 3.75 16.15 27.42
CA PRO A 410 3.85 17.58 27.15
C PRO A 410 5.22 18.13 27.55
N GLY A 411 5.73 19.09 26.78
CA GLY A 411 7.00 19.75 27.09
C GLY A 411 7.35 20.90 26.15
N PRO A 412 8.34 21.74 26.50
CA PRO A 412 8.79 22.83 25.66
C PRO A 412 9.24 22.34 24.27
N GLY A 413 8.64 22.87 23.21
CA GLY A 413 8.97 22.52 21.82
C GLY A 413 8.47 21.14 21.36
N VAL A 414 7.78 20.38 22.20
CA VAL A 414 7.18 19.09 21.82
C VAL A 414 6.01 19.33 20.87
N LYS A 415 5.91 18.50 19.82
CA LYS A 415 4.81 18.50 18.86
C LYS A 415 4.29 17.10 18.66
N ILE A 416 2.97 16.93 18.67
CA ILE A 416 2.30 15.69 18.32
C ILE A 416 2.09 15.67 16.80
N ASP A 417 2.46 14.56 16.17
CA ASP A 417 2.31 14.38 14.72
C ASP A 417 1.06 13.53 14.42
N TYR A 418 0.07 14.14 13.77
CA TYR A 418 -1.20 13.49 13.41
C TYR A 418 -1.19 12.88 12.01
N SER A 419 -0.07 12.91 11.27
CA SER A 419 -0.02 12.50 9.85
C SER A 419 -0.42 11.06 9.55
N LYS A 420 -0.44 10.19 10.57
CA LYS A 420 -0.89 8.78 10.45
C LYS A 420 -1.86 8.37 11.56
N ALA A 421 -2.35 9.32 12.36
CA ALA A 421 -3.20 9.03 13.51
C ALA A 421 -4.60 8.57 13.07
N ASP A 422 -5.23 9.30 12.15
CA ASP A 422 -6.54 8.93 11.61
C ASP A 422 -6.50 7.60 10.84
N ALA A 423 -5.38 7.30 10.16
CA ALA A 423 -5.18 6.03 9.46
C ALA A 423 -5.17 4.83 10.43
N TRP A 424 -4.65 5.01 11.65
CA TRP A 424 -4.72 3.99 12.70
C TRP A 424 -6.15 3.77 13.19
N ALA A 425 -6.92 4.84 13.36
CA ALA A 425 -8.33 4.75 13.74
C ALA A 425 -9.15 4.00 12.67
N VAL A 426 -8.86 4.20 11.38
CA VAL A 426 -9.45 3.43 10.28
C VAL A 426 -9.11 1.92 10.41
N GLY A 427 -7.88 1.58 10.77
CA GLY A 427 -7.49 0.19 11.03
C GLY A 427 -8.35 -0.47 12.12
N ALA A 428 -8.67 0.26 13.20
CA ALA A 428 -9.53 -0.23 14.27
C ALA A 428 -11.00 -0.39 13.81
N ILE A 429 -11.55 0.62 13.11
CA ILE A 429 -12.92 0.58 12.54
C ILE A 429 -13.09 -0.59 11.56
N THR A 430 -12.01 -1.02 10.91
CA THR A 430 -12.07 -2.12 9.92
C THR A 430 -12.53 -3.44 10.52
N TYR A 431 -12.28 -3.70 11.81
CA TYR A 431 -12.83 -4.89 12.48
C TYR A 431 -14.36 -4.92 12.41
N GLU A 432 -15.00 -3.77 12.66
CA GLU A 432 -16.46 -3.62 12.59
C GLU A 432 -16.97 -3.88 11.16
N LEU A 433 -16.23 -3.44 10.13
CA LEU A 433 -16.59 -3.68 8.72
C LEU A 433 -16.63 -5.16 8.36
N PHE A 434 -15.85 -6.02 9.03
CA PHE A 434 -15.84 -7.46 8.81
C PHE A 434 -16.62 -8.25 9.87
N GLY A 435 -17.55 -7.58 10.57
CA GLY A 435 -18.43 -8.19 11.56
C GLY A 435 -17.72 -8.63 12.84
N GLN A 436 -16.52 -8.12 13.10
CA GLN A 436 -15.79 -8.35 14.35
C GLN A 436 -16.00 -7.18 15.31
N PRO A 437 -15.96 -7.40 16.63
CA PRO A 437 -15.95 -6.32 17.59
C PRO A 437 -14.69 -5.46 17.41
N ASN A 438 -14.84 -4.13 17.56
CA ASN A 438 -13.68 -3.24 17.58
C ASN A 438 -12.79 -3.58 18.79
N PRO A 439 -11.49 -3.89 18.59
CA PRO A 439 -10.61 -4.32 19.67
C PRO A 439 -10.45 -3.31 20.82
N PHE A 440 -10.81 -2.04 20.61
CA PHE A 440 -10.55 -0.94 21.54
C PHE A 440 -11.81 -0.37 22.23
N TYR A 441 -13.01 -0.93 22.01
CA TYR A 441 -14.27 -0.38 22.55
C TYR A 441 -14.83 -1.05 23.82
N SER A 442 -14.31 -2.20 24.25
CA SER A 442 -14.81 -2.90 25.44
C SER A 442 -14.03 -2.56 26.72
N SER A 443 -14.66 -2.78 27.89
CA SER A 443 -14.01 -2.68 29.20
C SER A 443 -12.91 -3.72 29.41
N GLU A 444 -13.01 -4.87 28.73
CA GLU A 444 -11.95 -5.88 28.62
C GLU A 444 -11.14 -5.73 27.30
N GLY A 445 -11.36 -4.63 26.58
CA GLY A 445 -10.72 -4.35 25.30
C GLY A 445 -9.28 -3.89 25.45
N LEU A 446 -8.58 -3.82 24.33
CA LEU A 446 -7.23 -3.30 24.28
C LEU A 446 -7.23 -1.79 24.50
N GLU A 447 -6.26 -1.29 25.25
CA GLU A 447 -6.02 0.14 25.35
C GLU A 447 -5.02 0.60 24.28
N SER A 448 -5.37 1.63 23.52
CA SER A 448 -4.50 2.19 22.48
C SER A 448 -3.11 2.59 23.01
N ARG A 449 -3.03 3.00 24.28
CA ARG A 449 -1.78 3.40 24.96
C ARG A 449 -0.82 2.25 25.19
N THR A 450 -1.31 1.04 25.48
CA THR A 450 -0.49 -0.03 26.07
C THR A 450 -0.53 -1.36 25.31
N TYR A 451 -1.49 -1.55 24.39
CA TYR A 451 -1.61 -2.82 23.66
C TYR A 451 -0.31 -3.23 22.95
N GLN A 452 -0.11 -4.53 22.80
CA GLN A 452 0.92 -5.13 21.96
C GLN A 452 0.30 -5.65 20.66
N GLU A 453 1.01 -5.53 19.55
CA GLU A 453 0.47 -5.86 18.22
C GLU A 453 0.06 -7.34 18.09
N GLN A 454 0.68 -8.23 18.88
CA GLN A 454 0.34 -9.65 18.94
C GLN A 454 -1.00 -9.93 19.65
N GLN A 455 -1.50 -8.99 20.44
CA GLN A 455 -2.78 -9.12 21.15
C GLN A 455 -3.97 -8.79 20.25
N LEU A 456 -3.73 -8.23 19.05
CA LEU A 456 -4.81 -7.93 18.11
C LEU A 456 -5.48 -9.24 17.66
N PRO A 457 -6.81 -9.33 17.73
CA PRO A 457 -7.51 -10.52 17.27
C PRO A 457 -7.28 -10.72 15.77
N PRO A 458 -7.10 -11.96 15.30
CA PRO A 458 -6.99 -12.22 13.87
C PRO A 458 -8.31 -11.89 13.18
N LEU A 459 -8.25 -11.31 11.98
CA LEU A 459 -9.42 -11.16 11.12
C LEU A 459 -9.87 -12.54 10.60
N PRO A 460 -11.16 -12.73 10.27
CA PRO A 460 -11.63 -13.99 9.71
C PRO A 460 -10.86 -14.37 8.44
N ALA A 461 -10.56 -15.67 8.27
CA ALA A 461 -9.86 -16.18 7.07
C ALA A 461 -10.62 -15.91 5.75
N SER A 462 -11.90 -15.52 5.83
CA SER A 462 -12.66 -15.09 4.67
C SER A 462 -12.19 -13.74 4.12
N VAL A 463 -11.56 -12.89 4.93
CA VAL A 463 -11.03 -11.57 4.56
C VAL A 463 -9.79 -11.74 3.66
N PRO A 464 -9.69 -11.05 2.51
CA PRO A 464 -8.51 -11.15 1.65
C PRO A 464 -7.20 -10.81 2.38
N ASP A 465 -6.14 -11.58 2.12
CA ASP A 465 -4.85 -11.43 2.82
C ASP A 465 -4.24 -10.03 2.67
N ASP A 466 -4.36 -9.42 1.49
CA ASP A 466 -3.92 -8.03 1.26
C ASP A 466 -4.62 -7.04 2.20
N VAL A 467 -5.92 -7.26 2.48
CA VAL A 467 -6.70 -6.43 3.40
C VAL A 467 -6.27 -6.69 4.84
N GLN A 468 -6.05 -7.96 5.22
CA GLN A 468 -5.54 -8.31 6.53
C GLN A 468 -4.16 -7.68 6.79
N LEU A 469 -3.28 -7.70 5.78
CA LEU A 469 -1.97 -7.05 5.81
C LEU A 469 -2.12 -5.53 6.00
N VAL A 470 -2.98 -4.86 5.23
CA VAL A 470 -3.23 -3.42 5.38
C VAL A 470 -3.71 -3.10 6.79
N VAL A 471 -4.66 -3.86 7.36
CA VAL A 471 -5.16 -3.63 8.72
C VAL A 471 -4.05 -3.80 9.76
N ARG A 472 -3.28 -4.89 9.67
CA ARG A 472 -2.12 -5.14 10.55
C ARG A 472 -1.10 -4.00 10.45
N LEU A 473 -0.82 -3.50 9.24
CA LEU A 473 0.11 -2.39 9.01
C LEU A 473 -0.42 -1.07 9.59
N LEU A 474 -1.71 -0.75 9.41
CA LEU A 474 -2.34 0.44 9.97
C LEU A 474 -2.32 0.45 11.50
N LEU A 475 -2.45 -0.71 12.14
CA LEU A 475 -2.43 -0.87 13.59
C LEU A 475 -1.02 -1.06 14.18
N HIS A 476 0.05 -0.79 13.43
CA HIS A 476 1.39 -0.69 14.01
C HIS A 476 1.49 0.49 14.97
N ARG A 477 2.08 0.28 16.15
CA ARG A 477 2.32 1.34 17.13
C ARG A 477 3.41 2.31 16.68
N ASN A 478 4.44 1.77 16.01
CA ASN A 478 5.53 2.59 15.49
C ASN A 478 5.10 3.26 14.16
N THR A 479 4.99 4.60 14.18
CA THR A 479 4.60 5.41 13.02
C THR A 479 5.53 5.28 11.82
N ARG A 480 6.79 4.84 12.01
CA ARG A 480 7.72 4.58 10.89
C ARG A 480 7.41 3.29 10.14
N LYS A 481 6.81 2.31 10.81
CA LYS A 481 6.37 1.04 10.22
C LYS A 481 4.96 1.13 9.64
N ARG A 482 4.13 2.03 10.18
CA ARG A 482 2.77 2.30 9.68
C ARG A 482 2.81 3.01 8.32
N PRO A 483 2.10 2.56 7.28
CA PRO A 483 1.95 3.30 6.03
C PRO A 483 1.13 4.59 6.24
N SER A 484 1.24 5.54 5.31
CA SER A 484 0.30 6.68 5.26
C SER A 484 -1.06 6.20 4.73
N ALA A 485 -2.12 7.01 4.92
CA ALA A 485 -3.43 6.71 4.36
C ALA A 485 -3.38 6.54 2.82
N ARG A 486 -2.59 7.37 2.11
CA ARG A 486 -2.37 7.24 0.66
C ARG A 486 -1.72 5.92 0.27
N VAL A 487 -0.64 5.53 0.96
CA VAL A 487 0.07 4.28 0.66
C VAL A 487 -0.85 3.08 0.92
N ALA A 488 -1.59 3.07 2.04
CA ALA A 488 -2.56 2.01 2.34
C ALA A 488 -3.72 1.96 1.32
N ALA A 489 -4.25 3.12 0.91
CA ALA A 489 -5.26 3.19 -0.15
C ALA A 489 -4.72 2.65 -1.47
N ASN A 490 -3.48 3.00 -1.85
CA ASN A 490 -2.82 2.48 -3.05
C ASN A 490 -2.65 0.96 -2.99
N MET A 491 -2.28 0.38 -1.85
CA MET A 491 -2.20 -1.08 -1.69
C MET A 491 -3.55 -1.74 -2.01
N LEU A 492 -4.66 -1.19 -1.50
CA LEU A 492 -6.00 -1.69 -1.78
C LEU A 492 -6.44 -1.45 -3.22
N HIS A 493 -6.11 -0.32 -3.83
CA HIS A 493 -6.39 -0.07 -5.26
C HIS A 493 -5.71 -1.12 -6.14
N ILE A 494 -4.44 -1.41 -5.86
CA ILE A 494 -3.67 -2.41 -6.60
C ILE A 494 -4.23 -3.83 -6.30
N SER A 495 -4.58 -4.14 -5.05
CA SER A 495 -5.20 -5.43 -4.71
C SER A 495 -6.57 -5.64 -5.38
N LEU A 496 -7.40 -4.60 -5.48
CA LEU A 496 -8.75 -4.70 -6.04
C LEU A 496 -8.76 -4.72 -7.59
N TRP A 497 -7.95 -3.87 -8.23
CA TRP A 497 -7.99 -3.66 -9.69
C TRP A 497 -6.68 -3.95 -10.42
N GLY A 498 -5.61 -4.27 -9.69
CA GLY A 498 -4.25 -4.49 -10.20
C GLY A 498 -3.71 -5.89 -9.99
N LYS A 499 -4.53 -6.89 -9.63
CA LYS A 499 -4.07 -8.28 -9.35
C LYS A 499 -3.19 -8.89 -10.45
N ARG A 500 -3.50 -8.63 -11.73
CA ARG A 500 -2.71 -9.11 -12.86
C ARG A 500 -1.31 -8.50 -12.90
N VAL A 501 -1.18 -7.25 -12.47
CA VAL A 501 0.09 -6.53 -12.38
C VAL A 501 0.85 -7.01 -11.15
N LEU A 502 0.19 -7.20 -10.01
CA LEU A 502 0.82 -7.84 -8.84
C LEU A 502 1.41 -9.21 -9.16
N ALA A 503 0.72 -9.99 -10.00
CA ALA A 503 1.21 -11.28 -10.47
C ALA A 503 2.34 -11.20 -11.50
N SER A 504 2.54 -10.06 -12.17
CA SER A 504 3.62 -9.84 -13.15
C SER A 504 4.80 -9.01 -12.63
N LEU A 505 4.63 -8.30 -11.50
CA LEU A 505 5.59 -7.42 -10.84
C LEU A 505 6.82 -8.14 -10.23
N ASP A 506 7.05 -9.38 -10.61
CA ASP A 506 8.18 -10.22 -10.23
C ASP A 506 9.55 -9.64 -10.66
N ARG A 507 9.51 -8.62 -11.52
CA ARG A 507 10.63 -7.74 -11.84
C ARG A 507 10.16 -6.33 -11.57
N ALA A 508 10.93 -5.50 -10.86
CA ALA A 508 10.54 -4.14 -10.50
C ALA A 508 10.49 -3.16 -11.68
N ARG A 509 9.80 -3.53 -12.74
CA ARG A 509 9.63 -2.80 -13.98
C ARG A 509 8.44 -1.87 -13.84
N MET A 510 8.73 -0.60 -13.54
CA MET A 510 7.73 0.46 -13.42
C MET A 510 6.96 0.68 -14.73
N ASP A 511 7.47 0.19 -15.85
CA ASP A 511 6.82 0.24 -17.15
C ASP A 511 5.53 -0.59 -17.20
N GLU A 512 5.49 -1.78 -16.61
CA GLU A 512 4.25 -2.59 -16.53
C GLU A 512 3.20 -1.93 -15.64
N LEU A 513 3.65 -1.32 -14.53
CA LEU A 513 2.77 -0.52 -13.68
C LEU A 513 2.25 0.70 -14.44
N THR A 514 3.09 1.38 -15.23
CA THR A 514 2.66 2.51 -16.04
C THR A 514 1.72 2.10 -17.19
N ASP A 515 1.95 0.95 -17.82
CA ASP A 515 1.07 0.40 -18.85
C ASP A 515 -0.29 0.04 -18.25
N TRP A 516 -0.30 -0.58 -17.06
CA TRP A 516 -1.54 -0.78 -16.32
C TRP A 516 -2.21 0.54 -15.95
N LEU A 517 -1.46 1.55 -15.48
CA LEU A 517 -2.01 2.87 -15.18
C LEU A 517 -2.63 3.51 -16.42
N LEU A 518 -2.04 3.35 -17.60
CA LEU A 518 -2.59 3.79 -18.88
C LEU A 518 -3.86 3.02 -19.24
N CYS A 519 -3.85 1.68 -19.11
CA CYS A 519 -5.04 0.85 -19.33
C CYS A 519 -6.17 1.22 -18.36
N GLN A 520 -5.88 1.38 -17.07
CA GLN A 520 -6.85 1.81 -16.07
C GLN A 520 -7.39 3.20 -16.40
N SER A 521 -6.52 4.14 -16.81
CA SER A 521 -6.94 5.46 -17.26
C SER A 521 -7.92 5.39 -18.42
N ALA A 522 -7.65 4.56 -19.43
CA ALA A 522 -8.55 4.33 -20.55
C ALA A 522 -9.89 3.71 -20.09
N VAL A 523 -9.85 2.67 -19.25
CA VAL A 523 -11.06 2.00 -18.71
C VAL A 523 -11.95 2.99 -17.96
N VAL A 524 -11.38 3.81 -17.08
CA VAL A 524 -12.13 4.79 -16.29
C VAL A 524 -12.74 5.89 -17.17
N LEU A 525 -12.01 6.34 -18.21
CA LEU A 525 -12.53 7.31 -19.17
C LEU A 525 -13.66 6.75 -20.02
N LEU A 526 -13.57 5.48 -20.45
CA LEU A 526 -14.60 4.80 -21.22
C LEU A 526 -15.86 4.55 -20.39
N LYS A 527 -15.71 4.08 -19.13
CA LYS A 527 -16.83 3.93 -18.18
C LYS A 527 -17.55 5.27 -17.92
N GLY A 528 -16.83 6.39 -17.97
CA GLY A 528 -17.39 7.74 -17.78
C GLY A 528 -18.22 8.29 -18.93
N ARG A 529 -18.37 7.58 -20.07
CA ARG A 529 -19.17 8.02 -21.24
C ARG A 529 -20.58 7.42 -21.31
N GLY A 530 -20.93 6.46 -20.43
CA GLY A 530 -22.27 5.85 -20.38
C GLY A 530 -23.19 6.44 -19.31
N SER A 531 -24.49 6.12 -19.36
CA SER A 531 -25.52 6.53 -18.39
C SER A 531 -25.31 6.01 -16.94
N GLY A 532 -24.35 5.08 -16.74
CA GLY A 532 -23.94 4.54 -15.44
C GLY A 532 -22.69 5.19 -14.82
N GLY A 533 -22.25 6.36 -15.30
CA GLY A 533 -20.98 6.99 -14.94
C GLY A 533 -20.75 7.44 -13.48
N SER A 534 -21.67 7.10 -12.56
CA SER A 534 -21.72 7.58 -11.16
C SER A 534 -21.56 6.47 -10.10
N SER A 535 -21.07 5.27 -10.46
CA SER A 535 -20.84 4.23 -9.45
C SER A 535 -19.70 4.61 -8.49
N VAL A 536 -19.81 4.19 -7.23
CA VAL A 536 -18.79 4.43 -6.19
C VAL A 536 -17.42 3.90 -6.62
N GLU A 537 -17.38 2.71 -7.23
CA GLU A 537 -16.13 2.13 -7.74
C GLU A 537 -15.44 3.02 -8.78
N ALA A 538 -16.20 3.53 -9.76
CA ALA A 538 -15.64 4.39 -10.79
C ALA A 538 -15.10 5.70 -10.21
N GLU A 539 -15.74 6.21 -9.16
CA GLU A 539 -15.26 7.38 -8.42
C GLU A 539 -13.98 7.11 -7.64
N LEU A 540 -13.85 5.96 -6.99
CA LEU A 540 -12.60 5.54 -6.33
C LEU A 540 -11.46 5.40 -7.34
N GLN A 541 -11.71 4.76 -8.49
CA GLN A 541 -10.72 4.65 -9.56
C GLN A 541 -10.30 6.02 -10.10
N ARG A 542 -11.24 6.99 -10.22
CA ARG A 542 -10.90 8.38 -10.60
C ARG A 542 -10.09 9.08 -9.51
N CYS A 543 -10.45 8.91 -8.24
CA CYS A 543 -9.73 9.48 -7.10
C CYS A 543 -8.30 8.97 -7.05
N PHE A 544 -8.10 7.67 -7.25
CA PHE A 544 -6.79 7.04 -7.41
C PHE A 544 -5.99 7.74 -8.50
N LEU A 545 -6.48 7.73 -9.74
CA LEU A 545 -5.78 8.29 -10.89
C LEU A 545 -5.49 9.79 -10.76
N ALA A 546 -6.37 10.56 -10.11
CA ALA A 546 -6.17 11.99 -9.85
C ALA A 546 -5.11 12.27 -8.76
N ASN A 547 -4.77 11.27 -7.95
CA ASN A 547 -3.90 11.38 -6.79
C ASN A 547 -2.65 10.49 -6.86
N ILE A 548 -2.38 9.87 -8.01
CA ILE A 548 -1.18 9.07 -8.21
C ILE A 548 0.08 9.89 -7.90
N ASP A 549 0.94 9.29 -7.11
CA ASP A 549 2.33 9.67 -6.90
C ASP A 549 3.20 8.42 -7.03
N LEU A 550 4.32 8.56 -7.73
CA LEU A 550 5.20 7.44 -8.07
C LEU A 550 5.85 6.83 -6.82
N GLU A 551 6.22 7.65 -5.84
CA GLU A 551 6.90 7.20 -4.63
C GLU A 551 5.92 6.48 -3.70
N ASP A 552 4.70 7.00 -3.55
CA ASP A 552 3.64 6.33 -2.79
C ASP A 552 3.23 5.00 -3.42
N LEU A 553 3.20 4.90 -4.75
CA LEU A 553 2.96 3.65 -5.46
C LEU A 553 4.09 2.64 -5.25
N ARG A 554 5.35 3.08 -5.35
CA ARG A 554 6.51 2.22 -5.06
C ARG A 554 6.48 1.71 -3.62
N ALA A 555 6.15 2.56 -2.67
CA ALA A 555 6.02 2.17 -1.27
C ALA A 555 4.91 1.13 -1.10
N ALA A 556 3.74 1.33 -1.71
CA ALA A 556 2.62 0.39 -1.67
C ALA A 556 3.01 -1.00 -2.24
N VAL A 557 3.61 -1.02 -3.43
CA VAL A 557 4.12 -2.25 -4.06
C VAL A 557 5.16 -2.93 -3.17
N SER A 558 6.07 -2.16 -2.58
CA SER A 558 7.09 -2.71 -1.66
C SER A 558 6.45 -3.44 -0.48
N PHE A 559 5.43 -2.86 0.17
CA PHE A 559 4.73 -3.51 1.29
C PHE A 559 4.08 -4.84 0.91
N LEU A 560 3.62 -4.97 -0.34
CA LEU A 560 2.98 -6.19 -0.86
C LEU A 560 3.99 -7.31 -1.20
N ILE A 561 5.32 -7.05 -1.23
CA ILE A 561 6.35 -7.98 -1.76
C ILE A 561 7.37 -8.51 -0.68
N PHE A 562 7.39 -8.03 0.58
CA PHE A 562 8.47 -8.34 1.56
C PHE A 562 8.42 -9.71 2.30
N GLY A 563 8.66 -10.83 1.61
CA GLY A 563 8.76 -12.19 2.18
C GLY A 563 9.79 -12.38 3.32
N PRO A 564 11.10 -12.04 3.15
CA PRO A 564 12.14 -12.31 4.17
C PRO A 564 11.93 -11.62 5.52
N ARG A 565 11.18 -10.51 5.56
CA ARG A 565 10.80 -9.86 6.83
C ARG A 565 9.73 -10.65 7.58
N HIS A 566 8.81 -11.29 6.86
CA HIS A 566 7.78 -12.13 7.46
C HIS A 566 8.41 -13.40 8.06
N ILE A 567 9.40 -14.01 7.41
CA ILE A 567 10.14 -15.16 7.95
C ILE A 567 10.71 -14.84 9.34
N ARG A 568 11.36 -13.68 9.49
CA ARG A 568 11.92 -13.22 10.78
C ARG A 568 10.84 -12.97 11.84
N ALA A 569 9.68 -12.48 11.43
CA ALA A 569 8.57 -12.24 12.34
C ALA A 569 7.95 -13.56 12.83
N GLU A 570 7.72 -14.51 11.93
CA GLU A 570 7.12 -15.80 12.24
C GLU A 570 8.09 -16.74 12.99
N SER A 571 9.40 -16.65 12.74
CA SER A 571 10.40 -17.47 13.44
C SER A 571 10.47 -17.18 14.95
N ALA A 572 10.02 -16.02 15.40
CA ALA A 572 9.93 -15.67 16.82
C ALA A 572 8.98 -16.57 17.62
N MET A 573 8.07 -17.28 16.94
CA MET A 573 7.13 -18.22 17.55
C MET A 573 7.74 -19.61 17.79
N ILE A 574 8.93 -19.90 17.24
CA ILE A 574 9.61 -21.18 17.40
C ILE A 574 10.37 -21.22 18.74
N ARG A 575 10.16 -22.28 19.51
CA ARG A 575 10.83 -22.49 20.80
C ARG A 575 12.30 -22.83 20.61
N LEU A 576 13.13 -22.49 21.60
CA LEU A 576 14.60 -22.65 21.56
C LEU A 576 15.08 -24.11 21.39
N TYR A 577 14.29 -25.08 21.82
CA TYR A 577 14.64 -26.50 21.78
C TYR A 577 13.71 -27.26 20.85
N ASN A 578 14.29 -28.09 19.98
CA ASN A 578 13.53 -29.08 19.24
C ASN A 578 13.31 -30.33 20.11
N GLY A 579 12.06 -30.66 20.43
CA GLY A 579 11.74 -31.78 21.32
C GLY A 579 12.17 -33.16 20.80
N TRP A 580 12.27 -33.33 19.48
CA TRP A 580 12.65 -34.60 18.87
C TRP A 580 14.17 -34.79 18.86
N THR A 581 14.91 -33.81 18.33
CA THR A 581 16.38 -33.91 18.20
C THR A 581 17.10 -33.51 19.48
N ARG A 582 16.39 -32.91 20.45
CA ARG A 582 16.94 -32.27 21.65
C ARG A 582 17.97 -31.18 21.36
N ALA A 583 18.02 -30.70 20.12
CA ALA A 583 18.96 -29.66 19.72
C ALA A 583 18.46 -28.28 20.15
N ALA A 584 19.39 -27.49 20.69
CA ALA A 584 19.27 -26.04 20.84
C ALA A 584 20.36 -25.37 19.99
N PRO A 585 20.03 -24.91 18.76
CA PRO A 585 21.04 -24.39 17.83
C PRO A 585 21.86 -23.23 18.41
N TYR A 586 21.24 -22.34 19.18
CA TYR A 586 21.92 -21.18 19.77
C TYR A 586 22.89 -21.50 20.92
N GLU A 587 22.83 -22.71 21.47
CA GLU A 587 23.77 -23.16 22.51
C GLU A 587 25.03 -23.78 21.91
N SER A 588 24.91 -24.41 20.75
CA SER A 588 25.99 -25.18 20.11
C SER A 588 26.58 -24.51 18.87
N LEU A 589 25.89 -23.53 18.28
CA LEU A 589 26.31 -22.82 17.08
C LEU A 589 26.36 -21.31 17.32
N ARG A 590 27.35 -20.65 16.73
CA ARG A 590 27.37 -19.19 16.63
C ARG A 590 26.56 -18.76 15.42
N VAL A 591 25.33 -18.31 15.66
CA VAL A 591 24.39 -17.89 14.63
C VAL A 591 24.26 -16.37 14.64
N ALA A 592 24.28 -15.74 13.46
CA ALA A 592 24.04 -14.31 13.29
C ALA A 592 23.08 -14.07 12.11
N ASP A 593 22.05 -13.26 12.32
CA ASP A 593 21.26 -12.69 11.21
C ASP A 593 22.06 -11.53 10.61
N LEU A 594 22.54 -11.72 9.38
CA LEU A 594 23.37 -10.74 8.67
C LEU A 594 22.52 -9.67 7.94
N GLY A 595 21.20 -9.72 8.07
CA GLY A 595 20.28 -8.81 7.40
C GLY A 595 20.03 -9.19 5.94
N ASP A 596 19.45 -8.25 5.19
CA ASP A 596 19.11 -8.45 3.78
C ASP A 596 20.28 -8.03 2.87
N VAL A 597 20.59 -8.83 1.84
CA VAL A 597 21.51 -8.39 0.78
C VAL A 597 20.80 -7.34 -0.06
N ASN A 598 21.45 -6.19 -0.22
CA ASN A 598 20.91 -5.12 -1.05
C ASN A 598 21.02 -5.50 -2.54
N VAL A 599 19.90 -5.95 -3.11
CA VAL A 599 19.78 -6.35 -4.52
C VAL A 599 19.50 -5.16 -5.43
N ASN A 600 19.71 -5.32 -6.74
CA ASN A 600 19.29 -4.37 -7.74
C ASN A 600 17.99 -4.85 -8.40
N LEU A 601 16.89 -4.26 -7.99
CA LEU A 601 15.55 -4.64 -8.42
C LEU A 601 15.32 -4.57 -9.94
N PHE A 602 16.19 -3.88 -10.69
CA PHE A 602 16.03 -3.60 -12.12
C PHE A 602 17.02 -4.35 -13.03
N ASP A 603 18.06 -4.96 -12.47
CA ASP A 603 19.10 -5.64 -13.24
C ASP A 603 19.43 -6.96 -12.55
N LEU A 604 18.88 -8.05 -13.09
CA LEU A 604 19.08 -9.39 -12.56
C LEU A 604 20.57 -9.78 -12.56
N LYS A 605 21.33 -9.38 -13.58
CA LYS A 605 22.77 -9.69 -13.66
C LYS A 605 23.55 -8.94 -12.58
N ASP A 606 23.19 -7.69 -12.33
CA ASP A 606 23.77 -6.93 -11.23
C ASP A 606 23.32 -7.43 -9.85
N THR A 607 22.08 -7.89 -9.71
CA THR A 607 21.61 -8.58 -8.51
C THR A 607 22.44 -9.83 -8.26
N CYS A 608 22.65 -10.68 -9.27
CA CYS A 608 23.55 -11.83 -9.17
C CYS A 608 24.96 -11.39 -8.78
N LYS A 609 25.51 -10.32 -9.38
CA LYS A 609 26.83 -9.77 -8.99
C LYS A 609 26.87 -9.34 -7.52
N ARG A 610 25.84 -8.67 -7.04
CA ARG A 610 25.74 -8.16 -5.65
C ARG A 610 25.60 -9.29 -4.64
N ILE A 611 24.74 -10.27 -4.94
CA ILE A 611 24.58 -11.47 -4.13
C ILE A 611 25.92 -12.20 -4.07
N ARG A 612 26.56 -12.47 -5.22
CA ARG A 612 27.87 -13.11 -5.26
C ARG A 612 28.91 -12.36 -4.43
N GLU A 613 29.01 -11.04 -4.54
CA GLU A 613 30.00 -10.26 -3.79
C GLU A 613 29.74 -10.29 -2.28
N ALA A 614 28.48 -10.12 -1.87
CA ALA A 614 28.11 -10.21 -0.46
C ALA A 614 28.42 -11.60 0.12
N TYR A 615 28.07 -12.67 -0.60
CA TYR A 615 28.35 -14.03 -0.18
C TYR A 615 29.83 -14.36 -0.23
N ARG A 616 30.61 -13.78 -1.16
CA ARG A 616 32.06 -13.92 -1.19
C ARG A 616 32.69 -13.38 0.09
N GLU A 617 32.28 -12.20 0.55
CA GLU A 617 32.75 -11.64 1.82
C GLU A 617 32.37 -12.53 3.01
N ILE A 618 31.12 -13.00 3.07
CA ILE A 618 30.61 -13.86 4.15
C ILE A 618 31.36 -15.19 4.18
N VAL A 619 31.41 -15.89 3.05
CA VAL A 619 32.04 -17.21 2.90
C VAL A 619 33.54 -17.11 3.17
N ALA A 620 34.22 -16.02 2.79
CA ALA A 620 35.64 -15.84 3.09
C ALA A 620 35.96 -15.88 4.60
N THR A 621 35.03 -15.49 5.48
CA THR A 621 35.24 -15.49 6.93
C THR A 621 35.29 -16.89 7.56
N GLY A 622 34.86 -17.94 6.85
CA GLY A 622 34.57 -19.23 7.49
C GLY A 622 33.11 -19.45 7.85
N CYS A 623 32.24 -18.45 7.69
CA CYS A 623 30.81 -18.60 7.92
C CYS A 623 30.18 -19.53 6.88
N ILE A 624 29.30 -20.43 7.34
CA ILE A 624 28.44 -21.25 6.49
C ILE A 624 27.14 -20.45 6.29
N PRO A 625 26.84 -19.98 5.08
CA PRO A 625 25.64 -19.17 4.85
C PRO A 625 24.37 -20.04 4.82
N LEU A 626 23.29 -19.51 5.43
CA LEU A 626 21.92 -20.01 5.31
C LEU A 626 21.04 -18.88 4.78
N THR A 627 20.56 -19.01 3.56
CA THR A 627 19.76 -18.00 2.86
C THR A 627 18.28 -18.31 2.97
N LEU A 628 17.45 -17.30 3.23
CA LEU A 628 16.00 -17.48 3.36
C LEU A 628 15.25 -16.47 2.46
N GLY A 629 14.43 -16.99 1.55
CA GLY A 629 13.58 -16.21 0.63
C GLY A 629 14.27 -15.80 -0.67
N GLY A 630 13.49 -15.20 -1.58
CA GLY A 630 13.87 -15.05 -3.00
C GLY A 630 13.26 -16.17 -3.86
N ASP A 631 13.44 -16.06 -5.18
CA ASP A 631 13.20 -17.17 -6.13
C ASP A 631 14.48 -17.97 -6.33
N HIS A 632 14.40 -19.11 -7.02
CA HIS A 632 15.55 -20.01 -7.18
C HIS A 632 16.72 -19.44 -7.99
N THR A 633 16.55 -18.25 -8.59
CA THR A 633 17.65 -17.58 -9.28
C THR A 633 18.81 -17.24 -8.33
N ILE A 634 18.54 -17.08 -7.03
CA ILE A 634 19.56 -16.71 -6.03
C ILE A 634 20.61 -17.80 -5.81
N ALA A 635 20.29 -19.07 -6.05
CA ALA A 635 21.21 -20.19 -5.84
C ALA A 635 22.47 -20.05 -6.71
N TYR A 636 22.31 -19.59 -7.96
CA TYR A 636 23.42 -19.43 -8.91
C TYR A 636 24.53 -18.46 -8.44
N PRO A 637 24.26 -17.18 -8.11
CA PRO A 637 25.30 -16.28 -7.62
C PRO A 637 25.87 -16.66 -6.25
N ILE A 638 25.10 -17.37 -5.41
CA ILE A 638 25.60 -17.89 -4.12
C ILE A 638 26.59 -19.02 -4.38
N LEU A 639 26.24 -19.98 -5.24
CA LEU A 639 27.11 -21.09 -5.64
C LEU A 639 28.40 -20.60 -6.30
N GLN A 640 28.37 -19.50 -7.06
CA GLN A 640 29.60 -18.87 -7.57
C GLN A 640 30.55 -18.48 -6.43
N ALA A 641 30.04 -17.85 -5.37
CA ALA A 641 30.86 -17.43 -4.23
C ALA A 641 31.34 -18.62 -3.38
N VAL A 642 30.49 -19.64 -3.20
CA VAL A 642 30.84 -20.87 -2.45
C VAL A 642 31.91 -21.67 -3.19
N ALA A 643 31.73 -21.89 -4.50
CA ALA A 643 32.67 -22.65 -5.32
C ALA A 643 34.03 -21.95 -5.47
N GLU A 644 34.06 -20.61 -5.44
CA GLU A 644 35.32 -19.85 -5.45
C GLU A 644 36.22 -20.19 -4.25
N ARG A 645 35.63 -20.52 -3.08
CA ARG A 645 36.38 -20.91 -1.89
C ARG A 645 36.60 -22.42 -1.78
N HIS A 646 35.59 -23.21 -2.12
CA HIS A 646 35.56 -24.65 -1.84
C HIS A 646 35.86 -25.54 -3.06
N GLY A 647 35.98 -24.95 -4.26
CA GLY A 647 35.97 -25.68 -5.53
C GLY A 647 34.56 -26.17 -5.88
N PRO A 648 34.42 -26.99 -6.94
CA PRO A 648 33.13 -27.56 -7.33
C PRO A 648 32.49 -28.35 -6.18
N VAL A 649 31.25 -27.99 -5.84
CA VAL A 649 30.53 -28.58 -4.71
C VAL A 649 29.56 -29.66 -5.16
N GLY A 650 29.25 -30.60 -4.25
CA GLY A 650 28.08 -31.46 -4.43
C GLY A 650 26.80 -30.66 -4.16
N LEU A 651 25.69 -31.03 -4.79
CA LEU A 651 24.40 -30.35 -4.66
C LEU A 651 23.31 -31.36 -4.28
N ILE A 652 22.59 -31.04 -3.21
CA ILE A 652 21.31 -31.66 -2.89
C ILE A 652 20.24 -30.62 -3.22
N HIS A 653 19.46 -30.89 -4.26
CA HIS A 653 18.43 -30.02 -4.78
C HIS A 653 17.05 -30.62 -4.50
N VAL A 654 16.24 -29.95 -3.71
CA VAL A 654 14.91 -30.42 -3.31
C VAL A 654 13.87 -29.46 -3.88
N ASP A 655 13.17 -29.89 -4.93
CA ASP A 655 12.35 -29.00 -5.77
C ASP A 655 11.31 -29.83 -6.56
N ALA A 656 10.23 -29.20 -7.01
CA ALA A 656 9.32 -29.77 -8.00
C ALA A 656 9.90 -29.76 -9.43
N HIS A 657 10.76 -28.81 -9.75
CA HIS A 657 11.32 -28.49 -11.06
C HIS A 657 12.81 -28.81 -11.11
N ALA A 658 13.33 -29.11 -12.29
CA ALA A 658 14.75 -29.45 -12.44
C ALA A 658 15.66 -28.21 -12.43
N ASP A 659 15.16 -27.05 -12.84
CA ASP A 659 15.92 -25.80 -12.88
C ASP A 659 17.20 -25.83 -13.71
N THR A 660 17.14 -26.66 -14.76
CA THR A 660 18.20 -26.94 -15.73
C THR A 660 17.89 -26.45 -17.15
N SER A 661 16.90 -25.58 -17.33
CA SER A 661 16.59 -25.04 -18.66
C SER A 661 17.74 -24.19 -19.20
N ASP A 662 18.01 -24.26 -20.51
CA ASP A 662 19.05 -23.41 -21.11
C ASP A 662 18.66 -21.94 -21.12
N MET A 663 17.40 -21.67 -21.50
CA MET A 663 16.79 -20.34 -21.49
C MET A 663 15.34 -20.43 -21.04
N ILE A 664 14.87 -19.39 -20.36
CA ILE A 664 13.46 -19.17 -20.04
C ILE A 664 13.06 -17.82 -20.61
N LEU A 665 12.03 -17.81 -21.44
CA LEU A 665 11.51 -16.61 -22.12
C LEU A 665 12.62 -15.78 -22.83
N GLY A 666 13.63 -16.47 -23.39
CA GLY A 666 14.75 -15.85 -24.10
C GLY A 666 15.91 -15.37 -23.21
N GLU A 667 15.85 -15.56 -21.90
CA GLU A 667 16.91 -15.18 -20.95
C GLU A 667 17.67 -16.40 -20.42
N LYS A 668 18.99 -16.26 -20.26
CA LYS A 668 19.87 -17.32 -19.74
C LYS A 668 19.89 -17.42 -18.21
N ILE A 669 19.53 -16.35 -17.52
CA ILE A 669 19.50 -16.27 -16.06
C ILE A 669 18.05 -16.02 -15.64
N GLY A 670 17.49 -16.94 -14.87
CA GLY A 670 16.16 -16.87 -14.28
C GLY A 670 15.92 -18.08 -13.38
N HIS A 671 14.75 -18.13 -12.74
CA HIS A 671 14.46 -19.12 -11.69
C HIS A 671 14.67 -20.56 -12.15
N GLY A 672 14.23 -20.96 -13.36
CA GLY A 672 14.41 -22.34 -13.84
C GLY A 672 15.68 -22.61 -14.68
N THR A 673 16.70 -21.73 -14.63
CA THR A 673 18.00 -21.96 -15.27
C THR A 673 19.25 -22.06 -14.37
N PRO A 674 19.20 -21.91 -13.02
CA PRO A 674 20.39 -21.69 -12.20
C PRO A 674 21.36 -22.86 -12.27
N PHE A 675 20.90 -24.11 -12.21
CA PHE A 675 21.79 -25.27 -12.20
C PHE A 675 22.40 -25.57 -13.56
N ARG A 676 21.71 -25.20 -14.65
CA ARG A 676 22.31 -25.19 -15.99
C ARG A 676 23.49 -24.23 -16.05
N ARG A 677 23.34 -23.01 -15.50
CA ARG A 677 24.43 -22.04 -15.41
C ARG A 677 25.57 -22.54 -14.54
N CYS A 678 25.25 -23.19 -13.42
CA CYS A 678 26.26 -23.75 -12.51
C CYS A 678 27.10 -24.85 -13.15
N VAL A 679 26.50 -25.74 -13.95
CA VAL A 679 27.24 -26.77 -14.71
C VAL A 679 28.11 -26.13 -15.78
N ASP A 680 27.56 -25.19 -16.56
CA ASP A 680 28.29 -24.53 -17.64
C ASP A 680 29.53 -23.76 -17.12
N GLU A 681 29.52 -23.30 -15.87
CA GLU A 681 30.65 -22.64 -15.20
C GLU A 681 31.52 -23.56 -14.34
N GLY A 682 31.20 -24.87 -14.26
CA GLY A 682 31.97 -25.83 -13.46
C GLY A 682 31.88 -25.59 -11.96
N LEU A 683 30.76 -25.03 -11.47
CA LEU A 683 30.53 -24.77 -10.04
C LEU A 683 30.10 -26.03 -9.27
N LEU A 684 29.62 -27.04 -9.99
CA LEU A 684 29.11 -28.30 -9.43
C LEU A 684 30.01 -29.47 -9.83
N ASP A 685 30.19 -30.40 -8.90
CA ASP A 685 30.66 -31.74 -9.22
C ASP A 685 29.46 -32.58 -9.65
N CYS A 686 29.26 -32.72 -10.97
CA CYS A 686 28.06 -33.35 -11.53
C CYS A 686 27.84 -34.80 -11.06
N LYS A 687 28.87 -35.52 -10.60
CA LYS A 687 28.72 -36.88 -10.03
C LYS A 687 28.16 -36.87 -8.61
N ARG A 688 28.19 -35.71 -7.95
CA ARG A 688 27.69 -35.44 -6.60
C ARG A 688 26.52 -34.45 -6.64
N VAL A 689 25.62 -34.61 -7.62
CA VAL A 689 24.36 -33.85 -7.69
C VAL A 689 23.18 -34.81 -7.59
N VAL A 690 22.23 -34.49 -6.72
CA VAL A 690 20.95 -35.18 -6.57
C VAL A 690 19.80 -34.17 -6.62
N GLN A 691 18.75 -34.49 -7.39
CA GLN A 691 17.52 -33.71 -7.48
C GLN A 691 16.38 -34.57 -6.93
N ILE A 692 15.61 -34.06 -5.96
CA ILE A 692 14.61 -34.82 -5.20
C ILE A 692 13.27 -34.10 -5.26
N GLY A 693 12.22 -34.82 -5.67
CA GLY A 693 10.85 -34.30 -5.70
C GLY A 693 10.37 -33.83 -7.07
N LEU A 694 11.15 -34.09 -8.12
CA LEU A 694 10.85 -33.65 -9.47
C LEU A 694 9.52 -34.21 -9.97
N ARG A 695 8.67 -33.34 -10.53
CA ARG A 695 7.35 -33.68 -11.06
C ARG A 695 6.83 -32.58 -12.01
N GLY A 696 5.63 -32.79 -12.52
CA GLY A 696 4.94 -31.82 -13.36
C GLY A 696 4.92 -32.21 -14.84
N SER A 697 4.20 -31.41 -15.62
CA SER A 697 4.10 -31.59 -17.07
C SER A 697 5.31 -30.98 -17.77
N GLY A 698 5.86 -31.68 -18.77
CA GLY A 698 6.88 -31.09 -19.63
C GLY A 698 6.66 -31.37 -21.10
N TYR A 699 7.57 -30.84 -21.92
CA TYR A 699 7.43 -30.79 -23.37
C TYR A 699 8.03 -32.02 -24.08
N SER A 700 8.68 -32.93 -23.33
CA SER A 700 9.26 -34.17 -23.84
C SER A 700 8.81 -35.39 -23.00
N PRO A 701 8.89 -36.61 -23.58
CA PRO A 701 8.65 -37.84 -22.84
C PRO A 701 9.63 -38.06 -21.69
N ASP A 702 10.87 -37.57 -21.83
CA ASP A 702 11.84 -37.49 -20.73
C ASP A 702 12.20 -36.02 -20.48
N ASN A 703 11.60 -35.42 -19.45
CA ASN A 703 11.83 -34.02 -19.09
C ASN A 703 13.16 -33.80 -18.36
N TYR A 704 13.84 -34.89 -17.93
CA TYR A 704 15.04 -34.83 -17.11
C TYR A 704 16.27 -35.46 -17.79
N GLU A 705 16.16 -35.77 -19.09
CA GLU A 705 17.24 -36.37 -19.89
C GLU A 705 18.55 -35.57 -19.75
N TRP A 706 18.45 -34.23 -19.80
CA TRP A 706 19.62 -33.37 -19.67
C TRP A 706 20.31 -33.53 -18.32
N SER A 707 19.56 -33.54 -17.20
CA SER A 707 20.10 -33.73 -15.86
C SER A 707 20.81 -35.08 -15.75
N ARG A 708 20.19 -36.15 -16.24
CA ARG A 708 20.78 -37.50 -16.25
C ARG A 708 22.05 -37.55 -17.11
N ALA A 709 22.05 -36.87 -18.25
CA ALA A 709 23.22 -36.79 -19.14
C ALA A 709 24.42 -36.06 -18.50
N GLN A 710 24.19 -35.13 -17.56
CA GLN A 710 25.28 -34.53 -16.77
C GLN A 710 25.81 -35.47 -15.68
N GLY A 711 25.10 -36.54 -15.35
CA GLY A 711 25.43 -37.48 -14.28
C GLY A 711 24.66 -37.25 -12.97
N PHE A 712 23.59 -36.45 -12.99
CA PHE A 712 22.79 -36.17 -11.81
C PHE A 712 21.94 -37.39 -11.43
N ARG A 713 21.76 -37.63 -10.12
CA ARG A 713 20.75 -38.54 -9.61
C ARG A 713 19.41 -37.80 -9.56
N VAL A 714 18.52 -38.11 -10.49
CA VAL A 714 17.16 -37.56 -10.53
C VAL A 714 16.21 -38.49 -9.79
N VAL A 715 15.56 -38.01 -8.73
CA VAL A 715 14.56 -38.71 -7.92
C VAL A 715 13.22 -38.02 -8.12
N GLU A 716 12.32 -38.68 -8.84
CA GLU A 716 10.99 -38.14 -9.11
C GLU A 716 10.08 -38.29 -7.90
N ALA A 717 9.09 -37.40 -7.74
CA ALA A 717 8.17 -37.43 -6.59
C ALA A 717 7.46 -38.79 -6.44
N VAL A 718 7.16 -39.46 -7.55
CA VAL A 718 6.54 -40.80 -7.56
C VAL A 718 7.39 -41.87 -6.87
N GLU A 719 8.73 -41.74 -6.90
CA GLU A 719 9.61 -42.67 -6.18
C GLU A 719 9.46 -42.53 -4.66
N CYS A 720 9.15 -41.30 -4.21
CA CYS A 720 9.04 -40.91 -2.81
C CYS A 720 7.68 -41.26 -2.18
N TRP A 721 6.60 -41.35 -2.95
CA TRP A 721 5.24 -41.48 -2.39
C TRP A 721 5.09 -42.65 -1.42
N HIS A 722 4.46 -42.37 -0.27
CA HIS A 722 4.14 -43.33 0.79
C HIS A 722 5.33 -44.11 1.37
N LYS A 723 6.56 -43.60 1.23
CA LYS A 723 7.79 -44.22 1.75
C LYS A 723 8.59 -43.24 2.60
N SER A 724 9.36 -43.79 3.53
CA SER A 724 10.41 -43.04 4.23
C SER A 724 11.56 -42.76 3.26
N LEU A 725 12.10 -41.54 3.33
CA LEU A 725 13.27 -41.11 2.56
C LEU A 725 14.59 -41.35 3.29
N VAL A 726 14.58 -41.97 4.47
CA VAL A 726 15.82 -42.31 5.20
C VAL A 726 16.78 -43.17 4.37
N PRO A 727 16.34 -44.25 3.67
CA PRO A 727 17.24 -45.03 2.80
C PRO A 727 17.75 -44.24 1.60
N LEU A 728 16.91 -43.37 1.01
CA LEU A 728 17.35 -42.47 -0.05
C LEU A 728 18.45 -41.53 0.45
N MET A 729 18.31 -40.99 1.66
CA MET A 729 19.32 -40.12 2.23
C MET A 729 20.60 -40.85 2.63
N GLU A 730 20.57 -42.16 2.87
CA GLU A 730 21.78 -43.00 2.99
C GLU A 730 22.54 -43.08 1.67
N GLU A 731 21.84 -43.34 0.56
CA GLU A 731 22.37 -43.31 -0.80
C GLU A 731 22.98 -41.93 -1.11
N VAL A 732 22.22 -40.85 -0.88
CA VAL A 732 22.68 -39.47 -1.10
C VAL A 732 23.94 -39.18 -0.29
N ARG A 733 24.02 -39.57 0.99
CA ARG A 733 25.24 -39.37 1.79
C ARG A 733 26.43 -40.11 1.22
N SER A 734 26.25 -41.36 0.79
CA SER A 734 27.31 -42.14 0.15
C SER A 734 27.79 -41.47 -1.14
N GLN A 735 26.87 -40.91 -1.94
CA GLN A 735 27.20 -40.19 -3.17
C GLN A 735 27.95 -38.88 -2.88
N MET A 736 27.53 -38.10 -1.88
CA MET A 736 28.16 -36.83 -1.52
C MET A 736 29.58 -37.01 -0.93
N GLY A 737 29.82 -38.12 -0.23
CA GLY A 737 31.11 -38.43 0.40
C GLY A 737 31.51 -37.41 1.46
N THR A 738 32.81 -37.15 1.57
CA THR A 738 33.39 -36.19 2.54
C THR A 738 33.62 -34.80 1.96
N GLY A 739 33.34 -34.60 0.66
CA GLY A 739 33.55 -33.34 -0.04
C GLY A 739 32.55 -32.25 0.37
N PRO A 740 32.76 -30.99 -0.05
CA PRO A 740 31.84 -29.90 0.24
C PRO A 740 30.50 -30.12 -0.46
N VAL A 741 29.41 -29.82 0.25
CA VAL A 741 28.01 -29.99 -0.21
C VAL A 741 27.23 -28.70 -0.01
N TYR A 742 26.42 -28.35 -0.98
CA TYR A 742 25.43 -27.28 -0.92
C TYR A 742 24.02 -27.88 -0.91
N LEU A 743 23.16 -27.40 -0.02
CA LEU A 743 21.75 -27.80 0.03
C LEU A 743 20.89 -26.66 -0.52
N SER A 744 20.08 -26.95 -1.52
CA SER A 744 19.11 -26.01 -2.05
C SER A 744 17.71 -26.61 -1.94
N PHE A 745 16.79 -25.88 -1.31
CA PHE A 745 15.49 -26.39 -0.92
C PHE A 745 14.40 -25.38 -1.26
N ASP A 746 13.69 -25.63 -2.37
CA ASP A 746 12.51 -24.84 -2.72
C ASP A 746 11.27 -25.39 -1.99
N ILE A 747 10.46 -24.48 -1.46
CA ILE A 747 9.20 -24.78 -0.79
C ILE A 747 8.22 -25.52 -1.71
N ASP A 748 8.33 -25.35 -3.03
CA ASP A 748 7.46 -26.00 -4.01
C ASP A 748 7.68 -27.52 -4.13
N SER A 749 8.76 -28.05 -3.55
CA SER A 749 8.99 -29.49 -3.40
C SER A 749 7.91 -30.17 -2.56
N LEU A 750 7.31 -29.44 -1.61
CA LEU A 750 6.19 -29.90 -0.81
C LEU A 750 4.90 -29.90 -1.63
N ASP A 751 3.99 -30.83 -1.30
CA ASP A 751 2.67 -30.80 -1.90
C ASP A 751 1.93 -29.48 -1.54
N PRO A 752 1.23 -28.84 -2.50
CA PRO A 752 0.45 -27.63 -2.26
C PRO A 752 -0.58 -27.75 -1.13
N ALA A 753 -1.00 -28.95 -0.74
CA ALA A 753 -1.83 -29.16 0.45
C ALA A 753 -1.15 -28.72 1.76
N PHE A 754 0.19 -28.72 1.80
CA PHE A 754 0.99 -28.29 2.96
C PHE A 754 1.67 -26.94 2.73
N ALA A 755 1.97 -26.58 1.48
CA ALA A 755 2.59 -25.31 1.08
C ALA A 755 1.77 -24.59 -0.01
N PRO A 756 0.54 -24.12 0.29
CA PRO A 756 -0.38 -23.57 -0.71
C PRO A 756 0.07 -22.24 -1.33
N GLY A 757 1.02 -21.55 -0.70
CA GLY A 757 1.51 -20.24 -1.14
C GLY A 757 2.58 -20.28 -2.22
N THR A 758 3.05 -21.46 -2.68
CA THR A 758 4.16 -21.55 -3.64
C THR A 758 3.85 -20.95 -5.04
N GLY A 759 4.88 -20.45 -5.73
CA GLY A 759 4.81 -19.81 -7.05
C GLY A 759 4.48 -20.70 -8.24
N THR A 760 4.94 -21.94 -8.17
CA THR A 760 4.83 -22.95 -9.21
C THR A 760 4.22 -24.22 -8.60
N PRO A 761 2.94 -24.17 -8.17
CA PRO A 761 2.34 -25.29 -7.46
C PRO A 761 2.19 -26.50 -8.37
N GLU A 762 2.89 -27.57 -8.03
CA GLU A 762 2.77 -28.87 -8.68
C GLU A 762 2.14 -29.88 -7.71
N ILE A 763 1.08 -30.55 -8.12
CA ILE A 763 0.37 -31.51 -7.26
C ILE A 763 1.20 -32.78 -7.02
N ALA A 764 0.85 -33.55 -5.99
CA ALA A 764 1.49 -34.82 -5.62
C ALA A 764 2.97 -34.68 -5.22
N GLY A 765 3.26 -33.65 -4.43
CA GLY A 765 4.59 -33.34 -3.90
C GLY A 765 4.98 -34.14 -2.64
N LEU A 766 6.07 -33.74 -2.02
CA LEU A 766 6.56 -34.35 -0.77
C LEU A 766 5.68 -33.97 0.43
N THR A 767 5.66 -34.84 1.44
CA THR A 767 5.03 -34.54 2.72
C THR A 767 6.01 -33.82 3.67
N PRO A 768 5.52 -33.06 4.68
CA PRO A 768 6.39 -32.42 5.67
C PRO A 768 7.30 -33.40 6.42
N ILE A 769 6.84 -34.64 6.62
CA ILE A 769 7.63 -35.71 7.25
C ILE A 769 8.85 -36.05 6.38
N GLN A 770 8.65 -36.20 5.07
CA GLN A 770 9.70 -36.50 4.11
C GLN A 770 10.70 -35.35 3.97
N ALA A 771 10.23 -34.11 3.98
CA ALA A 771 11.12 -32.94 4.02
C ALA A 771 12.02 -32.95 5.28
N LEU A 772 11.46 -33.27 6.45
CA LEU A 772 12.25 -33.42 7.67
C LEU A 772 13.24 -34.59 7.59
N GLU A 773 12.88 -35.70 6.94
CA GLU A 773 13.80 -36.83 6.70
C GLU A 773 14.96 -36.43 5.80
N ILE A 774 14.72 -35.64 4.75
CA ILE A 774 15.78 -35.10 3.88
C ILE A 774 16.73 -34.20 4.68
N ILE A 775 16.20 -33.19 5.39
CA ILE A 775 17.01 -32.26 6.17
C ILE A 775 17.85 -33.00 7.23
N ARG A 776 17.24 -33.96 7.94
CA ARG A 776 17.95 -34.78 8.94
C ARG A 776 18.95 -35.75 8.29
N GLY A 777 18.64 -36.23 7.09
CA GLY A 777 19.48 -37.09 6.28
C GLY A 777 20.80 -36.44 5.87
N CYS A 778 20.88 -35.11 5.86
CA CYS A 778 22.12 -34.37 5.64
C CYS A 778 23.11 -34.42 6.82
N ARG A 779 22.73 -35.03 7.96
CA ARG A 779 23.62 -35.16 9.12
C ARG A 779 24.93 -35.87 8.74
N GLY A 780 26.06 -35.26 9.10
CA GLY A 780 27.40 -35.78 8.84
C GLY A 780 28.00 -35.35 7.50
N LEU A 781 27.23 -34.67 6.65
CA LEU A 781 27.76 -34.04 5.43
C LEU A 781 28.51 -32.75 5.77
N ASN A 782 29.50 -32.44 4.92
CA ASN A 782 30.23 -31.18 4.97
C ASN A 782 29.44 -30.08 4.25
N LEU A 783 28.39 -29.57 4.90
CA LEU A 783 27.58 -28.48 4.35
C LEU A 783 28.36 -27.16 4.37
N VAL A 784 28.61 -26.59 3.20
CA VAL A 784 29.33 -25.32 3.01
C VAL A 784 28.42 -24.14 2.68
N GLY A 785 27.12 -24.39 2.52
CA GLY A 785 26.10 -23.38 2.32
C GLY A 785 24.72 -24.01 2.14
N CYS A 786 23.68 -23.20 2.33
CA CYS A 786 22.29 -23.61 2.14
C CYS A 786 21.42 -22.42 1.71
N ASP A 787 20.43 -22.65 0.86
CA ASP A 787 19.30 -21.75 0.62
C ASP A 787 17.95 -22.46 0.80
N PHE A 788 16.97 -21.67 1.20
CA PHE A 788 15.57 -22.05 1.33
C PHE A 788 14.71 -20.99 0.66
N GLU A 789 14.24 -21.32 -0.54
CA GLU A 789 13.43 -20.46 -1.38
C GLU A 789 11.98 -20.46 -0.92
N MET A 790 11.40 -19.27 -0.84
CA MET A 790 10.00 -19.08 -0.48
C MET A 790 9.46 -17.92 -1.30
N MET A 791 8.99 -18.21 -2.51
CA MET A 791 8.17 -17.25 -3.22
C MET A 791 6.70 -17.50 -2.92
N CYS A 792 6.07 -16.56 -2.22
CA CYS A 792 4.62 -16.51 -2.08
C CYS A 792 4.00 -15.89 -3.35
N VAL A 793 3.45 -16.72 -4.25
CA VAL A 793 2.58 -16.22 -5.32
C VAL A 793 1.14 -16.40 -4.86
N LEU A 794 0.41 -15.29 -4.74
CA LEU A 794 -1.05 -15.29 -4.55
C LEU A 794 -1.75 -15.90 -5.78
N PRO A 795 -2.99 -16.43 -5.64
CA PRO A 795 -3.50 -17.53 -6.44
C PRO A 795 -3.65 -17.21 -7.94
N LYS A 796 -3.19 -18.15 -8.78
CA LYS A 796 -3.47 -18.20 -10.22
C LYS A 796 -4.98 -18.32 -10.45
N VAL A 797 -5.58 -17.34 -11.12
CA VAL A 797 -6.90 -17.46 -11.75
C VAL A 797 -6.71 -18.21 -13.07
N LYS A 798 -7.07 -19.50 -13.13
CA LYS A 798 -7.23 -20.22 -14.40
C LYS A 798 -8.54 -19.79 -15.05
N TYR A 799 -8.47 -19.28 -16.28
CA TYR A 799 -9.60 -19.31 -17.21
C TYR A 799 -9.70 -20.73 -17.78
N TYR A 800 -10.92 -21.29 -17.86
CA TYR A 800 -11.22 -22.34 -18.84
C TYR A 800 -11.33 -21.74 -20.23
#